data_AF-A0A2V5HZK1-F1
#
_entry.id   AF-A0A2V5HZK1-F1
#
_cell.length_a   1.000
_cell.length_b   1.000
_cell.length_c   1.000
_cell.angle_alpha   90.00
_cell.angle_beta   90.00
_cell.angle_gamma   90.00
#
_symmetry.space_group_name_H-M   'P 1'
#
loop_
_entity.id
_entity.type
_entity.pdbx_description
1 polymer ?
#
loop_
_entity_poly.entity_id
_entity_poly.type
_entity_poly.pdbx_seq_one_letter_code
_entity_poly.pdbx_strand_id
1 'polypeptide(L)'
;MPSNKIWLRAETKPAEARSALTPTTCKALIDAGYEVTVERSTQRIFDDAEFTKVGAPLVEEGSWVKDAPKDAYVLGLKELPEDDFPLEHVHISFAHCYKQQGGWEKVLSRWPRGGGVLLDLEFLQDESGRRVAAFGWSAGYAGSALAVKNWAWQLTHPEGEPLPGEEPYANQDLLIKSVKASLEAGKKQSGRSPKVLVIGALGRCGNGAVQLAKDVGIPESDIIQWDMAETKKGGPFKEIIEDADIFVNCIYLSSPIPPFVTPESLSTPNRRLSVICDVSADTTNPHNPIPVYNITTTFDKPTVPVTLPAGTQGPPLSVISIDHLPSLLPRESSEQFSQALLPSLLQLKDRENARVWKQAEDLFQEKVATLPESFRAAMQEKSTTVAAYAAGASLAAVALFYVFGPNYTIDGDESSDSGRKKSIVGLSNPANDCFINSVLQALAGLGELRVYLIRELHRRELDGPEIYSLLPPLDEIPRDGKPDKIRELQQGTITRALKEMLDRLNERPIYKKTISARPFIQSLEYAYRTRISRSQQDAQEFLQIVAERLCDEYHAGVKARLRAKGMGEPNQVANSDNELPAKSPTDIEVRIDDGSPNGLPAIIDTKLKEIENEHSFPFEGKLESQIECQFCHYKYKPTQTSFVNLTLQVPQKSSTTLSACFDGLLKTEYIDDFKCDRCRLQHALDTKTHDLTRARSGEERKTLEVEIERIQTAISTDPEGSVEGVSLPASELAPKRKIARHMRIVAFPKIIAIHLSRSIFDQSSSSKNAAKVSFPERLPLGGILSQKWYRLLAIVSHKGSHNSGHYESFRRNHLYAPFSTPDAFSSYAQSRATSENPSEAPSPRLGARQSSGQPPSHSSQSSPAPSRSTSSKDSRLSFQSNRSRSLTSKQNLSPVSDPLSPANDGGRWSKTFSRTSLTSDQGTQPTTQTAETSVASSFRHRRRRKQNDRWWRISDEKVKECKTSDVLSMQKEVYLLFYELERPNTSA
;
A
#
# COMPACT_ATOMS: atom_id res chain seq x y z
N MET A 1 -29.58 -20.20 25.99
CA MET A 1 -29.68 -21.66 25.85
C MET A 1 -28.35 -22.27 26.26
N PRO A 2 -28.32 -23.10 27.31
CA PRO A 2 -27.11 -23.86 27.66
C PRO A 2 -26.82 -24.91 26.59
N SER A 3 -25.54 -25.11 26.27
CA SER A 3 -25.08 -26.12 25.32
C SER A 3 -23.98 -26.98 25.95
N ASN A 4 -23.93 -28.25 25.56
CA ASN A 4 -22.88 -29.20 25.91
C ASN A 4 -21.93 -29.50 24.73
N LYS A 5 -22.10 -28.86 23.57
CA LYS A 5 -21.36 -29.16 22.34
C LYS A 5 -20.15 -28.25 22.15
N ILE A 6 -18.98 -28.86 21.95
CA ILE A 6 -17.73 -28.18 21.65
C ILE A 6 -17.20 -28.74 20.33
N TRP A 7 -16.83 -27.85 19.42
CA TRP A 7 -16.25 -28.19 18.12
C TRP A 7 -14.83 -27.64 18.06
N LEU A 8 -13.83 -28.51 18.20
CA LEU A 8 -12.43 -28.14 18.07
C LEU A 8 -12.10 -27.99 16.58
N ARG A 9 -12.08 -26.75 16.09
CA ARG A 9 -11.67 -26.46 14.71
C ARG A 9 -10.18 -26.72 14.52
N ALA A 10 -9.77 -27.02 13.30
CA ALA A 10 -8.36 -27.02 12.92
C ALA A 10 -7.80 -25.60 12.93
N GLU A 11 -6.49 -25.45 13.19
CA GLU A 11 -5.79 -24.17 12.97
C GLU A 11 -5.40 -24.05 11.50
N THR A 12 -5.71 -22.89 10.90
CA THR A 12 -5.37 -22.56 9.50
C THR A 12 -4.19 -21.58 9.42
N LYS A 13 -3.60 -21.20 10.55
CA LYS A 13 -2.45 -20.30 10.59
C LYS A 13 -1.17 -21.11 10.32
N PRO A 14 -0.35 -20.74 9.31
CA PRO A 14 0.86 -21.49 8.99
C PRO A 14 1.77 -21.69 10.22
N ALA A 15 2.32 -22.90 10.35
CA ALA A 15 3.17 -23.34 11.47
C ALA A 15 2.53 -23.29 12.88
N GLU A 16 1.22 -23.07 13.01
CA GLU A 16 0.53 -23.16 14.31
C GLU A 16 0.19 -24.62 14.65
N ALA A 17 1.17 -25.35 15.20
CA ALA A 17 1.02 -26.76 15.57
C ALA A 17 0.34 -27.00 16.93
N ARG A 18 0.08 -25.94 17.72
CA ARG A 18 -0.63 -26.03 19.01
C ARG A 18 -2.13 -26.27 18.82
N SER A 19 -2.81 -26.65 19.89
CA SER A 19 -4.28 -26.67 19.94
C SER A 19 -4.81 -26.14 21.27
N ALA A 20 -6.02 -25.58 21.24
CA ALA A 20 -6.72 -25.11 22.45
C ALA A 20 -7.25 -26.26 23.32
N LEU A 21 -7.38 -27.46 22.74
CA LEU A 21 -7.80 -28.68 23.43
C LEU A 21 -6.82 -29.82 23.12
N THR A 22 -6.46 -30.60 24.12
CA THR A 22 -5.58 -31.78 23.98
C THR A 22 -6.41 -33.05 24.12
N PRO A 23 -5.91 -34.24 23.73
CA PRO A 23 -6.58 -35.51 24.00
C PRO A 23 -6.90 -35.68 25.50
N THR A 24 -5.99 -35.23 26.37
CA THR A 24 -6.14 -35.23 27.84
C THR A 24 -7.34 -34.40 28.30
N THR A 25 -7.44 -33.13 27.88
CA THR A 25 -8.54 -32.24 28.30
C THR A 25 -9.84 -32.50 27.55
N CYS A 26 -9.76 -33.00 26.31
CA CYS A 26 -10.87 -33.53 25.54
C CYS A 26 -11.56 -34.67 26.29
N LYS A 27 -10.79 -35.66 26.79
CA LYS A 27 -11.34 -36.74 27.62
C LYS A 27 -12.04 -36.19 28.85
N ALA A 28 -11.43 -35.24 29.57
CA ALA A 28 -12.03 -34.66 30.77
C ALA A 28 -13.37 -33.94 30.51
N LEU A 29 -13.54 -33.34 29.32
CA LEU A 29 -14.82 -32.76 28.90
C LEU A 29 -15.86 -33.85 28.53
N ILE A 30 -15.45 -34.90 27.79
CA ILE A 30 -16.31 -36.04 27.45
C ILE A 30 -16.78 -36.76 28.73
N ASP A 31 -15.88 -36.99 29.69
CA ASP A 31 -16.19 -37.56 31.02
C ASP A 31 -17.17 -36.67 31.81
N ALA A 32 -17.06 -35.34 31.66
CA ALA A 32 -18.01 -34.37 32.20
C ALA A 32 -19.31 -34.23 31.35
N GLY A 33 -19.53 -35.12 30.38
CA GLY A 33 -20.73 -35.18 29.54
C GLY A 33 -20.86 -34.06 28.51
N TYR A 34 -19.74 -33.58 27.95
CA TYR A 34 -19.74 -32.70 26.77
C TYR A 34 -19.66 -33.52 25.48
N GLU A 35 -20.36 -33.07 24.45
CA GLU A 35 -20.24 -33.59 23.08
C GLU A 35 -19.07 -32.86 22.40
N VAL A 36 -17.91 -33.51 22.30
CA VAL A 36 -16.68 -32.88 21.75
C VAL A 36 -16.37 -33.44 20.37
N THR A 37 -16.65 -32.68 19.32
CA THR A 37 -16.25 -33.00 17.93
C THR A 37 -14.89 -32.38 17.64
N VAL A 38 -14.05 -33.07 16.89
CA VAL A 38 -12.68 -32.64 16.56
C VAL A 38 -12.47 -32.67 15.05
N GLU A 39 -12.05 -31.53 14.48
CA GLU A 39 -11.62 -31.52 13.07
C GLU A 39 -10.29 -32.26 12.92
N ARG A 40 -10.13 -32.99 11.83
CA ARG A 40 -8.83 -33.44 11.32
C ARG A 40 -7.92 -32.22 11.10
N SER A 41 -6.62 -32.38 11.28
CA SER A 41 -5.66 -31.32 10.94
C SER A 41 -4.30 -31.89 10.60
N THR A 42 -3.72 -31.48 9.47
CA THR A 42 -2.39 -31.92 9.04
C THR A 42 -1.23 -31.19 9.73
N GLN A 43 -1.50 -30.11 10.48
CA GLN A 43 -0.48 -29.30 11.15
C GLN A 43 -0.46 -29.43 12.69
N ARG A 44 -1.50 -30.01 13.29
CA ARG A 44 -1.62 -30.17 14.75
C ARG A 44 -0.62 -31.23 15.28
N ILE A 45 0.06 -30.92 16.38
CA ILE A 45 1.06 -31.81 17.02
C ILE A 45 0.48 -33.08 17.67
N PHE A 46 -0.84 -33.17 17.79
CA PHE A 46 -1.58 -34.31 18.32
C PHE A 46 -2.24 -35.09 17.18
N ASP A 47 -1.97 -36.39 17.12
CA ASP A 47 -2.52 -37.26 16.10
C ASP A 47 -4.05 -37.35 16.25
N ASP A 48 -4.75 -37.38 15.11
CA ASP A 48 -6.18 -37.71 15.01
C ASP A 48 -6.57 -38.97 15.80
N ALA A 49 -5.65 -39.96 15.85
CA ALA A 49 -5.81 -41.20 16.59
C ALA A 49 -5.87 -40.99 18.12
N GLU A 50 -5.18 -39.98 18.68
CA GLU A 50 -5.22 -39.68 20.12
C GLU A 50 -6.61 -39.17 20.53
N PHE A 51 -7.23 -38.30 19.72
CA PHE A 51 -8.59 -37.82 19.94
C PHE A 51 -9.64 -38.92 19.75
N THR A 52 -9.49 -39.74 18.71
CA THR A 52 -10.36 -40.91 18.48
C THR A 52 -10.34 -41.87 19.67
N LYS A 53 -9.14 -42.11 20.24
CA LYS A 53 -8.91 -43.01 21.39
C LYS A 53 -9.59 -42.52 22.69
N VAL A 54 -9.84 -41.22 22.84
CA VAL A 54 -10.60 -40.67 23.99
C VAL A 54 -12.10 -40.50 23.71
N GLY A 55 -12.58 -40.93 22.54
CA GLY A 55 -14.00 -40.97 22.18
C GLY A 55 -14.52 -39.76 21.40
N ALA A 56 -13.65 -38.86 20.95
CA ALA A 56 -14.07 -37.72 20.14
C ALA A 56 -14.28 -38.14 18.67
N PRO A 57 -15.46 -37.88 18.06
CA PRO A 57 -15.65 -38.07 16.63
C PRO A 57 -14.78 -37.09 15.82
N LEU A 58 -14.16 -37.62 14.77
CA LEU A 58 -13.39 -36.84 13.79
C LEU A 58 -14.26 -36.42 12.60
N VAL A 59 -14.06 -35.20 12.14
CA VAL A 59 -14.72 -34.59 10.97
C VAL A 59 -13.71 -33.82 10.12
N GLU A 60 -14.03 -33.54 8.86
CA GLU A 60 -13.08 -32.93 7.92
C GLU A 60 -12.67 -31.49 8.27
N GLU A 61 -11.50 -31.07 7.79
CA GLU A 61 -10.90 -29.77 8.11
C GLU A 61 -11.79 -28.60 7.65
N GLY A 62 -12.05 -27.63 8.55
CA GLY A 62 -12.89 -26.46 8.24
C GLY A 62 -14.40 -26.73 8.12
N SER A 63 -14.86 -27.96 8.43
CA SER A 63 -16.29 -28.32 8.41
C SER A 63 -17.15 -27.50 9.38
N TRP A 64 -16.56 -26.87 10.41
CA TRP A 64 -17.27 -26.00 11.36
C TRP A 64 -18.11 -24.90 10.71
N VAL A 65 -17.72 -24.43 9.52
CA VAL A 65 -18.43 -23.36 8.79
C VAL A 65 -19.82 -23.79 8.31
N LYS A 66 -20.05 -25.10 8.11
CA LYS A 66 -21.28 -25.64 7.49
C LYS A 66 -21.96 -26.72 8.33
N ASP A 67 -21.16 -27.58 8.96
CA ASP A 67 -21.61 -28.84 9.53
C ASP A 67 -21.68 -28.81 11.06
N ALA A 68 -21.03 -27.82 11.71
CA ALA A 68 -21.16 -27.62 13.15
C ALA A 68 -22.58 -27.16 13.52
N PRO A 69 -23.27 -27.83 14.48
CA PRO A 69 -24.55 -27.37 15.01
C PRO A 69 -24.50 -25.92 15.48
N LYS A 70 -25.55 -25.14 15.21
CA LYS A 70 -25.62 -23.70 15.56
C LYS A 70 -25.49 -23.43 17.08
N ASP A 71 -25.71 -24.44 17.91
CA ASP A 71 -25.54 -24.40 19.37
C ASP A 71 -24.14 -24.85 19.85
N ALA A 72 -23.23 -25.24 18.96
CA ALA A 72 -21.86 -25.63 19.32
C ALA A 72 -20.95 -24.42 19.60
N TYR A 73 -20.07 -24.57 20.59
CA TYR A 73 -18.94 -23.67 20.81
C TYR A 73 -17.79 -24.04 19.87
N VAL A 74 -17.47 -23.17 18.90
CA VAL A 74 -16.32 -23.34 18.00
C VAL A 74 -15.06 -22.94 18.77
N LEU A 75 -14.35 -23.94 19.29
CA LEU A 75 -13.11 -23.78 20.05
C LEU A 75 -11.93 -23.87 19.08
N GLY A 76 -11.05 -22.88 19.14
CA GLY A 76 -9.78 -22.88 18.43
C GLY A 76 -8.77 -22.01 19.17
N LEU A 77 -7.52 -22.01 18.73
CA LEU A 77 -6.48 -21.23 19.35
C LEU A 77 -6.33 -19.86 18.69
N LYS A 78 -6.02 -19.80 17.39
CA LYS A 78 -5.62 -18.55 16.73
C LYS A 78 -6.77 -17.77 16.07
N GLU A 79 -6.40 -16.68 15.42
CA GLU A 79 -7.31 -15.89 14.60
C GLU A 79 -7.88 -16.73 13.44
N LEU A 80 -9.10 -16.39 13.00
CA LEU A 80 -9.68 -16.95 11.78
C LEU A 80 -9.06 -16.23 10.56
N PRO A 81 -9.05 -16.86 9.36
CA PRO A 81 -8.70 -16.16 8.11
C PRO A 81 -9.56 -14.89 7.91
N GLU A 82 -9.00 -13.86 7.25
CA GLU A 82 -9.63 -12.55 7.00
C GLU A 82 -10.81 -12.57 5.98
N ASP A 83 -11.56 -13.67 5.91
CA ASP A 83 -12.74 -13.80 5.07
C ASP A 83 -13.88 -12.87 5.53
N ASP A 84 -14.70 -12.41 4.57
CA ASP A 84 -15.83 -11.51 4.84
C ASP A 84 -17.17 -12.25 5.13
N PHE A 85 -17.14 -13.53 5.51
CA PHE A 85 -18.37 -14.26 5.84
C PHE A 85 -18.86 -13.99 7.28
N PRO A 86 -20.17 -13.85 7.53
CA PRO A 86 -20.73 -13.70 8.87
C PRO A 86 -20.50 -14.95 9.72
N LEU A 87 -20.21 -14.76 11.01
CA LEU A 87 -19.99 -15.87 11.95
C LEU A 87 -21.23 -16.07 12.81
N GLU A 88 -21.85 -17.24 12.69
CA GLU A 88 -23.11 -17.57 13.37
C GLU A 88 -22.89 -18.22 14.75
N HIS A 89 -21.81 -19.00 14.90
CA HIS A 89 -21.52 -19.73 16.14
C HIS A 89 -20.87 -18.88 17.23
N VAL A 90 -20.91 -19.38 18.46
CA VAL A 90 -20.12 -18.86 19.57
C VAL A 90 -18.69 -19.36 19.44
N HIS A 91 -17.73 -18.46 19.28
CA HIS A 91 -16.32 -18.79 19.10
C HIS A 91 -15.52 -18.56 20.39
N ILE A 92 -14.60 -19.47 20.68
CA ILE A 92 -13.62 -19.36 21.76
C ILE A 92 -12.24 -19.47 21.12
N SER A 93 -11.56 -18.33 20.93
CA SER A 93 -10.21 -18.27 20.34
C SER A 93 -9.50 -16.95 20.68
N PHE A 94 -8.22 -16.82 20.34
CA PHE A 94 -7.55 -15.52 20.27
C PHE A 94 -7.92 -14.86 18.94
N ALA A 95 -8.85 -13.90 18.93
CA ALA A 95 -9.22 -13.19 17.70
C ALA A 95 -8.37 -11.94 17.44
N HIS A 96 -7.63 -11.48 18.45
CA HIS A 96 -6.71 -10.34 18.37
C HIS A 96 -7.36 -9.08 17.75
N CYS A 97 -8.59 -8.76 18.15
CA CYS A 97 -9.36 -7.62 17.64
C CYS A 97 -9.82 -6.59 18.71
N TYR A 98 -9.41 -6.72 19.97
CA TYR A 98 -9.84 -5.81 21.06
C TYR A 98 -8.86 -4.68 21.40
N LYS A 99 -7.64 -4.68 20.82
CA LYS A 99 -6.57 -3.70 21.08
C LYS A 99 -6.33 -2.76 19.88
N GLN A 100 -7.35 -2.60 19.02
CA GLN A 100 -7.31 -1.82 17.77
C GLN A 100 -6.20 -2.23 16.80
N GLN A 101 -5.92 -3.53 16.71
CA GLN A 101 -5.05 -4.12 15.69
C GLN A 101 -5.51 -3.76 14.26
N GLY A 102 -4.61 -3.85 13.28
CA GLY A 102 -4.95 -3.53 11.89
C GLY A 102 -6.13 -4.36 11.37
N GLY A 103 -7.23 -3.71 10.96
CA GLY A 103 -8.42 -4.37 10.45
C GLY A 103 -9.37 -4.98 11.50
N TRP A 104 -9.13 -4.73 12.80
CA TRP A 104 -9.95 -5.25 13.91
C TRP A 104 -11.45 -5.05 13.72
N GLU A 105 -11.85 -3.92 13.12
CA GLU A 105 -13.25 -3.57 12.91
C GLU A 105 -13.94 -4.48 11.89
N LYS A 106 -13.21 -5.00 10.89
CA LYS A 106 -13.73 -6.02 9.98
C LYS A 106 -13.95 -7.33 10.73
N VAL A 107 -12.89 -7.81 11.40
CA VAL A 107 -12.83 -9.11 12.09
C VAL A 107 -13.96 -9.19 13.11
N LEU A 108 -14.04 -8.20 14.01
CA LEU A 108 -15.05 -8.14 15.04
C LEU A 108 -16.48 -7.99 14.49
N SER A 109 -16.68 -7.36 13.33
CA SER A 109 -18.02 -7.22 12.74
C SER A 109 -18.67 -8.54 12.31
N ARG A 110 -17.88 -9.60 12.07
CA ARG A 110 -18.37 -10.86 11.49
C ARG A 110 -19.37 -11.58 12.40
N TRP A 111 -19.09 -11.65 13.70
CA TRP A 111 -19.98 -12.26 14.71
C TRP A 111 -21.37 -11.59 14.79
N PRO A 112 -21.49 -10.28 15.12
CA PRO A 112 -22.79 -9.62 15.16
C PRO A 112 -23.50 -9.52 13.79
N ARG A 113 -22.79 -9.68 12.65
CA ARG A 113 -23.42 -9.84 11.32
C ARG A 113 -24.11 -11.20 11.13
N GLY A 114 -23.65 -12.25 11.82
CA GLY A 114 -24.20 -13.61 11.77
C GLY A 114 -25.06 -13.99 12.97
N GLY A 115 -25.00 -13.22 14.06
CA GLY A 115 -25.64 -13.52 15.33
C GLY A 115 -24.76 -14.31 16.31
N GLY A 116 -23.52 -14.62 15.94
CA GLY A 116 -22.53 -15.26 16.80
C GLY A 116 -21.94 -14.34 17.86
N VAL A 117 -21.11 -14.92 18.72
CA VAL A 117 -20.41 -14.26 19.84
C VAL A 117 -18.95 -14.67 19.84
N LEU A 118 -18.04 -13.76 20.20
CA LEU A 118 -16.63 -14.08 20.47
C LEU A 118 -16.37 -14.07 21.98
N LEU A 119 -15.72 -15.11 22.49
CA LEU A 119 -15.25 -15.24 23.88
C LEU A 119 -13.72 -15.31 23.84
N ASP A 120 -13.07 -14.15 23.74
CA ASP A 120 -11.64 -14.07 23.39
C ASP A 120 -10.71 -14.59 24.52
N LEU A 121 -9.88 -15.59 24.18
CA LEU A 121 -8.91 -16.24 25.07
C LEU A 121 -7.83 -15.28 25.64
N GLU A 122 -7.64 -14.11 25.03
CA GLU A 122 -6.77 -13.05 25.53
C GLU A 122 -7.34 -12.37 26.80
N PHE A 123 -8.64 -12.45 27.05
CA PHE A 123 -9.32 -11.65 28.09
C PHE A 123 -10.04 -12.45 29.18
N LEU A 124 -10.02 -13.79 29.13
CA LEU A 124 -10.53 -14.64 30.22
C LEU A 124 -9.68 -14.50 31.50
N GLN A 125 -10.28 -14.06 32.61
CA GLN A 125 -9.58 -13.74 33.88
C GLN A 125 -10.14 -14.49 35.10
N ASP A 126 -9.29 -14.71 36.10
CA ASP A 126 -9.68 -15.15 37.45
C ASP A 126 -10.27 -13.99 38.28
N GLU A 127 -10.67 -14.26 39.53
CA GLU A 127 -11.27 -13.25 40.42
C GLU A 127 -10.30 -12.14 40.86
N SER A 128 -9.00 -12.35 40.66
CA SER A 128 -7.94 -11.37 40.90
C SER A 128 -7.48 -10.64 39.63
N GLY A 129 -8.21 -10.81 38.52
CA GLY A 129 -7.89 -10.19 37.22
C GLY A 129 -6.74 -10.85 36.45
N ARG A 130 -6.21 -11.99 36.93
CA ARG A 130 -5.10 -12.69 36.24
C ARG A 130 -5.67 -13.59 35.15
N ARG A 131 -5.07 -13.56 33.96
CA ARG A 131 -5.51 -14.37 32.82
C ARG A 131 -5.47 -15.87 33.13
N VAL A 132 -6.60 -16.58 32.98
CA VAL A 132 -6.76 -17.99 33.36
C VAL A 132 -5.75 -18.88 32.62
N ALA A 133 -5.76 -18.83 31.29
CA ALA A 133 -4.85 -19.57 30.42
C ALA A 133 -3.97 -18.62 29.61
N ALA A 134 -2.66 -18.87 29.61
CA ALA A 134 -1.67 -18.15 28.82
C ALA A 134 -0.36 -18.96 28.72
N PHE A 135 0.29 -18.93 27.56
CA PHE A 135 1.52 -19.68 27.25
C PHE A 135 2.81 -19.18 27.94
N GLY A 136 2.69 -18.42 29.04
CA GLY A 136 3.82 -17.70 29.63
C GLY A 136 5.01 -18.60 29.98
N TRP A 137 4.75 -19.72 30.65
CA TRP A 137 5.80 -20.68 31.05
C TRP A 137 6.56 -21.24 29.85
N SER A 138 5.83 -21.75 28.86
CA SER A 138 6.43 -22.32 27.64
C SER A 138 7.19 -21.28 26.81
N ALA A 139 6.76 -20.01 26.83
CA ALA A 139 7.48 -18.93 26.18
C ALA A 139 8.86 -18.69 26.83
N GLY A 140 8.91 -18.64 28.17
CA GLY A 140 10.17 -18.51 28.90
C GLY A 140 11.08 -19.72 28.74
N TYR A 141 10.50 -20.93 28.79
CA TYR A 141 11.21 -22.20 28.60
C TYR A 141 11.88 -22.26 27.21
N ALA A 142 11.13 -21.97 26.15
CA ALA A 142 11.64 -21.93 24.78
C ALA A 142 12.64 -20.76 24.53
N GLY A 143 12.38 -19.58 25.09
CA GLY A 143 13.29 -18.43 24.97
C GLY A 143 14.65 -18.70 25.61
N SER A 144 14.65 -19.24 26.83
CA SER A 144 15.85 -19.70 27.53
C SER A 144 16.59 -20.79 26.74
N ALA A 145 15.87 -21.67 26.02
CA ALA A 145 16.47 -22.75 25.23
C ALA A 145 17.26 -22.21 24.03
N LEU A 146 16.65 -21.31 23.25
CA LEU A 146 17.33 -20.63 22.16
C LEU A 146 18.48 -19.76 22.68
N ALA A 147 18.35 -19.16 23.86
CA ALA A 147 19.40 -18.34 24.45
C ALA A 147 20.65 -19.15 24.85
N VAL A 148 20.47 -20.31 25.50
CA VAL A 148 21.57 -21.23 25.83
C VAL A 148 22.21 -21.83 24.57
N LYS A 149 21.40 -22.14 23.54
CA LYS A 149 21.91 -22.55 22.23
C LYS A 149 22.76 -21.48 21.55
N ASN A 150 22.27 -20.24 21.49
CA ASN A 150 22.98 -19.10 20.90
C ASN A 150 24.32 -18.83 21.62
N TRP A 151 24.35 -18.86 22.95
CA TRP A 151 25.58 -18.71 23.72
C TRP A 151 26.63 -19.78 23.37
N ALA A 152 26.20 -21.04 23.30
CA ALA A 152 27.09 -22.13 22.90
C ALA A 152 27.52 -22.04 21.43
N TRP A 153 26.64 -21.56 20.55
CA TRP A 153 26.91 -21.37 19.12
C TRP A 153 27.99 -20.32 18.89
N GLN A 154 27.87 -19.13 19.49
CA GLN A 154 28.87 -18.06 19.40
C GLN A 154 30.26 -18.50 19.92
N LEU A 155 30.30 -19.36 20.94
CA LEU A 155 31.55 -19.93 21.47
C LEU A 155 32.15 -21.04 20.59
N THR A 156 31.36 -21.66 19.73
CA THR A 156 31.81 -22.73 18.82
C THR A 156 32.07 -22.26 17.39
N HIS A 157 31.48 -21.13 16.99
CA HIS A 157 31.59 -20.51 15.67
C HIS A 157 32.10 -19.05 15.81
N PRO A 158 33.36 -18.85 16.25
CA PRO A 158 33.90 -17.52 16.61
C PRO A 158 34.04 -16.56 15.42
N GLU A 159 33.89 -17.03 14.18
CA GLU A 159 33.88 -16.21 12.96
C GLU A 159 32.58 -15.39 12.79
N GLY A 160 31.59 -15.60 13.67
CA GLY A 160 30.40 -14.75 13.77
C GLY A 160 29.17 -15.26 13.01
N GLU A 161 29.10 -16.56 12.71
CA GLU A 161 27.91 -17.18 12.11
C GLU A 161 26.67 -17.01 13.01
N PRO A 162 25.50 -16.61 12.47
CA PRO A 162 24.27 -16.56 13.25
C PRO A 162 23.82 -17.98 13.66
N LEU A 163 23.06 -18.08 14.75
CA LEU A 163 22.45 -19.36 15.13
C LEU A 163 21.53 -19.84 13.98
N PRO A 164 21.65 -21.09 13.49
CA PRO A 164 20.80 -21.62 12.43
C PRO A 164 19.33 -21.70 12.87
N GLY A 165 18.45 -21.87 11.88
CA GLY A 165 17.02 -22.04 12.12
C GLY A 165 16.70 -23.29 12.95
N GLU A 166 15.64 -23.21 13.74
CA GLU A 166 15.16 -24.26 14.65
C GLU A 166 13.73 -24.69 14.28
N GLU A 167 13.44 -25.98 14.42
CA GLU A 167 12.11 -26.54 14.17
C GLU A 167 11.36 -26.87 15.48
N PRO A 168 10.01 -26.90 15.49
CA PRO A 168 9.23 -27.32 16.64
C PRO A 168 9.58 -28.73 17.13
N TYR A 169 9.85 -28.87 18.42
CA TYR A 169 10.19 -30.14 19.05
C TYR A 169 8.94 -30.95 19.37
N ALA A 170 8.96 -32.25 19.05
CA ALA A 170 7.84 -33.15 19.29
C ALA A 170 7.54 -33.39 20.79
N ASN A 171 8.52 -33.14 21.67
CA ASN A 171 8.37 -33.14 23.13
C ASN A 171 9.54 -32.42 23.83
N GLN A 172 9.36 -32.15 25.13
CA GLN A 172 10.31 -31.46 26.00
C GLN A 172 11.65 -32.21 26.16
N ASP A 173 11.65 -33.55 26.24
CA ASP A 173 12.89 -34.34 26.39
C ASP A 173 13.83 -34.17 25.19
N LEU A 174 13.30 -34.09 23.97
CA LEU A 174 14.08 -33.83 22.77
C LEU A 174 14.68 -32.42 22.77
N LEU A 175 13.96 -31.41 23.26
CA LEU A 175 14.51 -30.06 23.43
C LEU A 175 15.61 -30.06 24.49
N ILE A 176 15.37 -30.63 25.68
CA ILE A 176 16.36 -30.73 26.76
C ILE A 176 17.63 -31.43 26.25
N LYS A 177 17.50 -32.55 25.52
CA LYS A 177 18.62 -33.28 24.92
C LYS A 177 19.42 -32.42 23.93
N SER A 178 18.72 -31.67 23.08
CA SER A 178 19.33 -30.77 22.09
C SER A 178 20.08 -29.61 22.76
N VAL A 179 19.45 -28.91 23.71
CA VAL A 179 20.07 -27.80 24.46
C VAL A 179 21.23 -28.30 25.33
N LYS A 180 21.14 -29.50 25.94
CA LYS A 180 22.28 -30.12 26.65
C LYS A 180 23.48 -30.35 25.72
N ALA A 181 23.26 -30.86 24.51
CA ALA A 181 24.34 -31.07 23.55
C ALA A 181 25.05 -29.74 23.19
N SER A 182 24.28 -28.67 22.95
CA SER A 182 24.84 -27.33 22.75
C SER A 182 25.57 -26.81 23.99
N LEU A 183 24.95 -26.86 25.18
CA LEU A 183 25.52 -26.40 26.44
C LEU A 183 26.87 -27.07 26.75
N GLU A 184 26.98 -28.39 26.56
CA GLU A 184 28.24 -29.11 26.77
C GLU A 184 29.31 -28.79 25.70
N ALA A 185 28.92 -28.35 24.50
CA ALA A 185 29.86 -27.82 23.52
C ALA A 185 30.37 -26.41 23.93
N GLY A 186 29.47 -25.52 24.37
CA GLY A 186 29.84 -24.18 24.88
C GLY A 186 30.68 -24.25 26.17
N LYS A 187 30.39 -25.18 27.07
CA LYS A 187 31.19 -25.47 28.27
C LYS A 187 32.62 -25.90 27.93
N LYS A 188 32.81 -26.72 26.89
CA LYS A 188 34.16 -27.15 26.45
C LYS A 188 35.02 -25.99 25.93
N GLN A 189 34.42 -25.01 25.27
CA GLN A 189 35.15 -23.85 24.74
C GLN A 189 35.39 -22.76 25.81
N SER A 190 34.42 -22.52 26.70
CA SER A 190 34.51 -21.46 27.73
C SER A 190 35.08 -21.93 29.08
N GLY A 191 35.19 -23.24 29.30
CA GLY A 191 35.63 -23.85 30.56
C GLY A 191 34.61 -23.80 31.71
N ARG A 192 33.37 -23.34 31.46
CA ARG A 192 32.37 -23.07 32.51
C ARG A 192 30.92 -23.08 31.99
N SER A 193 29.95 -23.04 32.91
CA SER A 193 28.55 -22.74 32.59
C SER A 193 28.35 -21.25 32.23
N PRO A 194 27.30 -20.91 31.46
CA PRO A 194 26.81 -19.54 31.35
C PRO A 194 26.10 -19.12 32.65
N LYS A 195 26.27 -17.86 33.04
CA LYS A 195 25.37 -17.19 33.99
C LYS A 195 24.15 -16.64 33.26
N VAL A 196 22.97 -17.01 33.74
CA VAL A 196 21.67 -16.64 33.16
C VAL A 196 20.96 -15.71 34.12
N LEU A 197 20.71 -14.47 33.71
CA LEU A 197 19.90 -13.52 34.48
C LEU A 197 18.49 -13.48 33.90
N VAL A 198 17.48 -13.70 34.74
CA VAL A 198 16.06 -13.71 34.37
C VAL A 198 15.33 -12.58 35.10
N ILE A 199 14.81 -11.59 34.37
CA ILE A 199 13.95 -10.53 34.92
C ILE A 199 12.48 -10.92 34.77
N GLY A 200 11.72 -10.86 35.88
CA GLY A 200 10.35 -11.40 35.98
C GLY A 200 10.33 -12.86 36.44
N ALA A 201 11.34 -13.27 37.22
CA ALA A 201 11.56 -14.65 37.66
C ALA A 201 10.37 -15.27 38.42
N LEU A 202 9.57 -14.46 39.14
CA LEU A 202 8.39 -14.92 39.88
C LEU A 202 7.15 -15.10 39.00
N GLY A 203 7.16 -14.54 37.78
CA GLY A 203 6.10 -14.71 36.81
C GLY A 203 6.13 -16.06 36.10
N ARG A 204 5.01 -16.47 35.47
CA ARG A 204 4.91 -17.73 34.69
C ARG A 204 6.07 -17.89 33.71
N CYS A 205 6.43 -16.82 33.00
CA CYS A 205 7.54 -16.80 32.05
C CYS A 205 8.91 -16.99 32.71
N GLY A 206 9.22 -16.21 33.73
CA GLY A 206 10.51 -16.31 34.41
C GLY A 206 10.72 -17.68 35.04
N ASN A 207 9.68 -18.25 35.64
CA ASN A 207 9.71 -19.63 36.16
C ASN A 207 10.04 -20.66 35.07
N GLY A 208 9.47 -20.54 33.86
CA GLY A 208 9.80 -21.42 32.73
C GLY A 208 11.24 -21.25 32.23
N ALA A 209 11.72 -20.01 32.14
CA ALA A 209 13.10 -19.71 31.75
C ALA A 209 14.14 -20.25 32.74
N VAL A 210 13.85 -20.12 34.04
CA VAL A 210 14.61 -20.69 35.15
C VAL A 210 14.55 -22.21 35.15
N GLN A 211 13.38 -22.81 34.93
CA GLN A 211 13.22 -24.26 34.97
C GLN A 211 14.02 -24.94 33.86
N LEU A 212 14.01 -24.42 32.62
CA LEU A 212 14.87 -24.97 31.57
C LEU A 212 16.35 -24.87 31.98
N ALA A 213 16.82 -23.73 32.50
CA ALA A 213 18.21 -23.58 32.91
C ALA A 213 18.64 -24.68 33.91
N LYS A 214 17.77 -25.03 34.85
CA LYS A 214 17.96 -26.18 35.75
C LYS A 214 17.91 -27.52 35.02
N ASP A 215 16.89 -27.75 34.18
CA ASP A 215 16.68 -29.01 33.44
C ASP A 215 17.87 -29.35 32.53
N VAL A 216 18.52 -28.34 31.93
CA VAL A 216 19.71 -28.50 31.07
C VAL A 216 21.02 -28.65 31.86
N GLY A 217 21.01 -28.40 33.17
CA GLY A 217 22.20 -28.56 34.03
C GLY A 217 23.10 -27.32 34.10
N ILE A 218 22.50 -26.14 34.20
CA ILE A 218 23.17 -24.92 34.69
C ILE A 218 23.03 -24.90 36.24
N PRO A 219 24.10 -24.68 37.01
CA PRO A 219 24.04 -24.63 38.47
C PRO A 219 23.11 -23.51 38.96
N GLU A 220 22.37 -23.75 40.06
CA GLU A 220 21.47 -22.73 40.62
C GLU A 220 22.21 -21.44 41.05
N SER A 221 23.49 -21.54 41.41
CA SER A 221 24.37 -20.40 41.70
C SER A 221 24.68 -19.51 40.49
N ASP A 222 24.43 -19.99 39.27
CA ASP A 222 24.63 -19.26 38.02
C ASP A 222 23.28 -18.74 37.43
N ILE A 223 22.15 -19.01 38.08
CA ILE A 223 20.81 -18.57 37.66
C ILE A 223 20.36 -17.39 38.53
N ILE A 224 20.62 -16.18 38.06
CA ILE A 224 20.29 -14.92 38.73
C ILE A 224 18.80 -14.61 38.51
N GLN A 225 17.99 -14.72 39.56
CA GLN A 225 16.54 -14.52 39.51
C GLN A 225 16.18 -13.14 40.04
N TRP A 226 15.68 -12.27 39.17
CA TRP A 226 15.29 -10.89 39.48
C TRP A 226 13.80 -10.65 39.19
N ASP A 227 13.19 -9.76 39.96
CA ASP A 227 11.80 -9.34 39.80
C ASP A 227 11.64 -7.88 40.24
N MET A 228 10.44 -7.48 40.65
CA MET A 228 10.11 -6.10 41.05
C MET A 228 11.01 -5.51 42.15
N ALA A 229 11.59 -6.34 43.02
CA ALA A 229 12.44 -5.87 44.12
C ALA A 229 13.77 -5.29 43.62
N GLU A 230 14.40 -5.95 42.65
CA GLU A 230 15.69 -5.58 42.09
C GLU A 230 15.53 -4.52 40.99
N THR A 231 14.50 -4.63 40.14
CA THR A 231 14.29 -3.70 39.01
C THR A 231 13.78 -2.32 39.44
N LYS A 232 13.16 -2.19 40.62
CA LYS A 232 12.61 -0.92 41.15
C LYS A 232 13.64 0.21 41.28
N LYS A 233 14.93 -0.10 41.34
CA LYS A 233 16.01 0.91 41.38
C LYS A 233 16.21 1.67 40.05
N GLY A 234 15.67 1.15 38.94
CA GLY A 234 15.82 1.71 37.59
C GLY A 234 17.15 1.32 36.93
N GLY A 235 17.13 1.13 35.60
CA GLY A 235 18.32 0.81 34.81
C GLY A 235 19.08 2.04 34.29
N PRO A 236 20.17 1.84 33.51
CA PRO A 236 20.68 0.55 33.05
C PRO A 236 21.34 -0.27 34.17
N PHE A 237 21.16 -1.58 34.13
CA PHE A 237 21.65 -2.51 35.15
C PHE A 237 23.02 -3.09 34.75
N LYS A 238 24.04 -2.88 35.58
CA LYS A 238 25.38 -3.44 35.34
C LYS A 238 25.40 -4.96 35.45
N GLU A 239 24.55 -5.51 36.31
CA GLU A 239 24.45 -6.94 36.59
C GLU A 239 23.98 -7.74 35.36
N ILE A 240 23.20 -7.11 34.46
CA ILE A 240 22.84 -7.67 33.16
C ILE A 240 24.07 -7.75 32.23
N ILE A 241 25.04 -6.85 32.36
CA ILE A 241 26.09 -6.59 31.38
C ILE A 241 27.43 -7.25 31.79
N GLU A 242 27.78 -7.15 33.07
CA GLU A 242 29.07 -7.55 33.66
C GLU A 242 28.97 -8.91 34.41
N ASP A 243 27.81 -9.25 35.02
CA ASP A 243 27.62 -10.50 35.79
C ASP A 243 26.98 -11.66 35.01
N ALA A 244 26.12 -11.37 34.02
CA ALA A 244 25.46 -12.37 33.18
C ALA A 244 26.21 -12.60 31.85
N ASP A 245 26.08 -13.82 31.29
CA ASP A 245 26.45 -14.10 29.89
C ASP A 245 25.20 -14.12 28.99
N ILE A 246 24.06 -14.52 29.58
CA ILE A 246 22.74 -14.59 28.96
C ILE A 246 21.76 -13.77 29.81
N PHE A 247 20.98 -12.90 29.17
CA PHE A 247 19.86 -12.18 29.78
C PHE A 247 18.53 -12.63 29.17
N VAL A 248 17.56 -13.02 30.01
CA VAL A 248 16.19 -13.34 29.59
C VAL A 248 15.23 -12.34 30.24
N ASN A 249 14.52 -11.56 29.42
CA ASN A 249 13.46 -10.68 29.89
C ASN A 249 12.09 -11.36 29.77
N CYS A 250 11.35 -11.38 30.87
CA CYS A 250 9.99 -11.91 30.97
C CYS A 250 8.97 -10.87 31.46
N ILE A 251 9.33 -9.56 31.51
CA ILE A 251 8.42 -8.47 31.88
C ILE A 251 8.18 -7.54 30.68
N TYR A 252 6.94 -7.52 30.20
CA TYR A 252 6.46 -6.50 29.27
C TYR A 252 6.22 -5.18 30.00
N LEU A 253 6.89 -4.11 29.57
CA LEU A 253 6.73 -2.75 30.09
C LEU A 253 6.57 -1.77 28.93
N SER A 254 5.52 -0.94 28.97
CA SER A 254 5.21 0.07 27.94
C SER A 254 5.02 1.47 28.51
N SER A 255 5.47 1.71 29.75
CA SER A 255 5.54 3.03 30.37
C SER A 255 6.96 3.59 30.24
N PRO A 256 7.14 4.92 30.11
CA PRO A 256 8.48 5.51 30.02
C PRO A 256 9.24 5.34 31.34
N ILE A 257 10.17 4.39 31.37
CA ILE A 257 11.09 4.11 32.48
C ILE A 257 12.55 4.17 31.99
N PRO A 258 13.53 4.29 32.89
CA PRO A 258 14.93 4.07 32.54
C PRO A 258 15.12 2.64 31.98
N PRO A 259 15.71 2.48 30.78
CA PRO A 259 15.85 1.17 30.15
C PRO A 259 16.82 0.26 30.91
N PHE A 260 16.61 -1.04 30.80
CA PHE A 260 17.42 -2.07 31.47
C PHE A 260 18.86 -2.11 30.93
N VAL A 261 19.03 -1.86 29.64
CA VAL A 261 20.32 -1.70 28.95
C VAL A 261 20.21 -0.65 27.84
N THR A 262 21.31 -0.01 27.49
CA THR A 262 21.45 0.88 26.30
C THR A 262 22.71 0.51 25.50
N PRO A 263 22.82 0.90 24.21
CA PRO A 263 24.03 0.66 23.42
C PRO A 263 25.31 1.18 24.09
N GLU A 264 25.25 2.33 24.76
CA GLU A 264 26.37 2.93 25.48
C GLU A 264 26.76 2.07 26.70
N SER A 265 25.79 1.58 27.47
CA SER A 265 26.07 0.70 28.61
C SER A 265 26.68 -0.65 28.17
N LEU A 266 26.28 -1.16 27.01
CA LEU A 266 26.79 -2.39 26.40
C LEU A 266 28.19 -2.21 25.76
N SER A 267 28.67 -0.97 25.65
CA SER A 267 29.99 -0.65 25.10
C SER A 267 31.14 -0.82 26.10
N THR A 268 30.86 -1.23 27.35
CA THR A 268 31.89 -1.48 28.37
C THR A 268 32.81 -2.65 27.97
N PRO A 269 34.14 -2.51 28.09
CA PRO A 269 35.08 -3.61 27.79
C PRO A 269 34.95 -4.79 28.78
N ASN A 270 34.27 -4.59 29.91
CA ASN A 270 33.98 -5.63 30.91
C ASN A 270 32.75 -6.48 30.55
N ARG A 271 32.07 -6.21 29.43
CA ARG A 271 30.81 -6.89 29.08
C ARG A 271 31.04 -8.39 28.91
N ARG A 272 30.29 -9.18 29.69
CA ARG A 272 30.15 -10.63 29.52
C ARG A 272 28.87 -11.01 28.78
N LEU A 273 27.86 -10.15 28.80
CA LEU A 273 26.61 -10.38 28.09
C LEU A 273 26.84 -10.58 26.58
N SER A 274 26.32 -11.69 26.07
CA SER A 274 26.49 -12.18 24.69
C SER A 274 25.18 -12.57 24.01
N VAL A 275 24.15 -12.88 24.82
CA VAL A 275 22.79 -13.18 24.34
C VAL A 275 21.76 -12.45 25.18
N ILE A 276 20.83 -11.78 24.51
CA ILE A 276 19.60 -11.27 25.09
C ILE A 276 18.43 -12.06 24.50
N CYS A 277 17.50 -12.54 25.32
CA CYS A 277 16.23 -13.08 24.88
C CYS A 277 15.09 -12.28 25.50
N ASP A 278 14.43 -11.44 24.71
CA ASP A 278 13.28 -10.67 25.14
C ASP A 278 12.00 -11.45 24.83
N VAL A 279 11.54 -12.26 25.79
CA VAL A 279 10.31 -13.07 25.66
C VAL A 279 9.05 -12.18 25.65
N SER A 280 9.21 -10.92 26.05
CA SER A 280 8.23 -9.85 25.99
C SER A 280 8.42 -8.90 24.80
N ALA A 281 9.18 -9.31 23.77
CA ALA A 281 9.50 -8.46 22.63
C ALA A 281 8.26 -7.89 21.93
N ASP A 282 8.28 -6.57 21.73
CA ASP A 282 7.30 -5.83 20.95
C ASP A 282 8.01 -4.70 20.20
N THR A 283 8.20 -4.88 18.89
CA THR A 283 8.83 -3.86 18.03
C THR A 283 7.93 -2.64 17.75
N THR A 284 6.69 -2.63 18.23
CA THR A 284 5.78 -1.48 18.17
C THR A 284 5.78 -0.63 19.45
N ASN A 285 6.32 -1.16 20.56
CA ASN A 285 6.38 -0.50 21.85
C ASN A 285 7.33 0.74 21.83
N PRO A 286 6.82 1.97 22.01
CA PRO A 286 7.64 3.19 21.98
C PRO A 286 8.52 3.37 23.24
N HIS A 287 8.33 2.53 24.25
CA HIS A 287 9.02 2.57 25.54
C HIS A 287 9.61 1.19 25.90
N ASN A 288 10.10 0.47 24.89
CA ASN A 288 10.78 -0.81 25.06
C ASN A 288 11.96 -0.65 26.06
N PRO A 289 12.02 -1.43 27.16
CA PRO A 289 13.08 -1.33 28.16
C PRO A 289 14.44 -1.87 27.68
N ILE A 290 14.50 -2.49 26.50
CA ILE A 290 15.71 -3.06 25.88
C ILE A 290 15.89 -2.43 24.47
N PRO A 291 16.15 -1.11 24.37
CA PRO A 291 16.20 -0.35 23.10
C PRO A 291 17.49 -0.60 22.29
N VAL A 292 17.77 -1.86 21.97
CA VAL A 292 18.99 -2.32 21.26
C VAL A 292 18.70 -3.18 20.03
N TYR A 293 17.42 -3.39 19.72
CA TYR A 293 16.93 -4.09 18.54
C TYR A 293 15.67 -3.43 17.98
N ASN A 294 15.35 -3.69 16.71
CA ASN A 294 14.13 -3.20 16.05
C ASN A 294 13.51 -4.23 15.09
N ILE A 295 13.91 -5.50 15.18
CA ILE A 295 13.44 -6.63 14.38
C ILE A 295 12.80 -7.67 15.30
N THR A 296 11.63 -8.18 14.91
CA THR A 296 11.04 -9.40 15.49
C THR A 296 11.67 -10.58 14.76
N THR A 297 12.42 -11.42 15.47
CA THR A 297 13.09 -12.60 14.90
C THR A 297 12.09 -13.74 14.72
N THR A 298 12.46 -14.76 13.95
CA THR A 298 11.61 -15.89 13.55
C THR A 298 12.36 -17.20 13.73
N PHE A 299 11.68 -18.35 13.74
CA PHE A 299 12.35 -19.64 13.95
C PHE A 299 13.38 -20.01 12.87
N ASP A 300 13.24 -19.52 11.63
CA ASP A 300 14.25 -19.69 10.57
C ASP A 300 15.48 -18.77 10.75
N LYS A 301 15.34 -17.67 11.50
CA LYS A 301 16.37 -16.66 11.78
C LYS A 301 16.24 -16.19 13.24
N PRO A 302 16.60 -17.04 14.22
CA PRO A 302 16.24 -16.84 15.63
C PRO A 302 17.00 -15.69 16.31
N THR A 303 18.05 -15.13 15.68
CA THR A 303 18.94 -14.14 16.27
C THR A 303 19.18 -12.95 15.35
N VAL A 304 19.16 -11.73 15.90
CA VAL A 304 19.63 -10.49 15.24
C VAL A 304 20.86 -9.93 15.99
N PRO A 305 21.95 -9.56 15.31
CA PRO A 305 23.12 -8.95 15.96
C PRO A 305 22.81 -7.54 16.48
N VAL A 306 23.42 -7.14 17.60
CA VAL A 306 23.30 -5.78 18.16
C VAL A 306 24.42 -4.90 17.62
N THR A 307 24.04 -3.82 16.94
CA THR A 307 24.99 -2.80 16.46
C THR A 307 25.51 -1.97 17.63
N LEU A 308 26.77 -2.18 18.03
CA LEU A 308 27.48 -1.38 19.03
C LEU A 308 28.47 -0.40 18.36
N PRO A 309 28.92 0.66 19.07
CA PRO A 309 29.90 1.62 18.55
C PRO A 309 31.21 0.96 18.08
N ALA A 310 31.82 1.52 17.02
CA ALA A 310 33.07 1.01 16.48
C ALA A 310 34.20 1.03 17.53
N GLY A 311 34.96 -0.06 17.62
CA GLY A 311 36.03 -0.24 18.63
C GLY A 311 35.57 -0.84 19.96
N THR A 312 34.27 -1.05 20.17
CA THR A 312 33.73 -1.77 21.35
C THR A 312 34.40 -3.13 21.51
N GLN A 313 34.79 -3.47 22.74
CA GLN A 313 35.39 -4.75 23.12
C GLN A 313 34.33 -5.69 23.75
N GLY A 314 34.72 -6.95 23.98
CA GLY A 314 33.86 -8.00 24.53
C GLY A 314 33.34 -8.98 23.46
N PRO A 315 32.53 -9.99 23.85
CA PRO A 315 32.02 -11.01 22.93
C PRO A 315 31.05 -10.43 21.90
N PRO A 316 30.70 -11.18 20.83
CA PRO A 316 29.52 -10.90 20.02
C PRO A 316 28.28 -10.70 20.90
N LEU A 317 27.30 -9.92 20.40
CA LEU A 317 26.04 -9.70 21.09
C LEU A 317 24.88 -9.83 20.09
N SER A 318 23.89 -10.65 20.44
CA SER A 318 22.68 -10.81 19.64
C SER A 318 21.41 -10.91 20.50
N VAL A 319 20.29 -10.54 19.89
CA VAL A 319 18.95 -10.58 20.48
C VAL A 319 18.11 -11.69 19.84
N ILE A 320 17.40 -12.44 20.68
CA ILE A 320 16.26 -13.27 20.34
C ILE A 320 15.00 -12.50 20.76
N SER A 321 14.07 -12.33 19.82
CA SER A 321 12.89 -11.46 19.89
C SER A 321 11.68 -12.11 19.20
N ILE A 322 11.58 -13.45 19.27
CA ILE A 322 10.50 -14.22 18.66
C ILE A 322 9.22 -14.05 19.49
N ASP A 323 8.15 -13.51 18.90
CA ASP A 323 6.87 -13.24 19.58
C ASP A 323 5.99 -14.49 19.81
N HIS A 324 6.36 -15.63 19.21
CA HIS A 324 5.61 -16.89 19.24
C HIS A 324 6.42 -18.08 19.78
N LEU A 325 7.40 -17.82 20.67
CA LEU A 325 8.28 -18.82 21.33
C LEU A 325 7.64 -20.15 21.80
N PRO A 326 6.43 -20.20 22.40
CA PRO A 326 5.82 -21.48 22.82
C PRO A 326 5.63 -22.49 21.67
N SER A 327 5.58 -22.02 20.42
CA SER A 327 5.44 -22.88 19.25
C SER A 327 6.67 -23.78 19.00
N LEU A 328 7.78 -23.58 19.74
CA LEU A 328 8.94 -24.49 19.79
C LEU A 328 8.65 -25.79 20.56
N LEU A 329 7.70 -25.77 21.51
CA LEU A 329 7.19 -26.96 22.20
C LEU A 329 5.66 -26.99 22.11
N PRO A 330 5.09 -27.29 20.93
CA PRO A 330 3.66 -27.14 20.71
C PRO A 330 2.81 -28.14 21.53
N ARG A 331 3.33 -29.34 21.83
CA ARG A 331 2.60 -30.36 22.61
C ARG A 331 2.43 -29.93 24.06
N GLU A 332 3.53 -29.67 24.77
CA GLU A 332 3.53 -29.23 26.16
C GLU A 332 2.87 -27.86 26.34
N SER A 333 3.08 -26.93 25.40
CA SER A 333 2.38 -25.63 25.40
C SER A 333 0.87 -25.80 25.35
N SER A 334 0.37 -26.74 24.53
CA SER A 334 -1.06 -27.01 24.41
C SER A 334 -1.62 -27.69 25.65
N GLU A 335 -0.90 -28.66 26.23
CA GLU A 335 -1.31 -29.30 27.49
C GLU A 335 -1.39 -28.29 28.63
N GLN A 336 -0.33 -27.49 28.86
CA GLN A 336 -0.32 -26.45 29.89
C GLN A 336 -1.44 -25.41 29.70
N PHE A 337 -1.63 -24.94 28.46
CA PHE A 337 -2.67 -23.97 28.15
C PHE A 337 -4.08 -24.55 28.33
N SER A 338 -4.32 -25.76 27.82
CA SER A 338 -5.64 -26.39 27.87
C SER A 338 -6.01 -26.83 29.28
N GLN A 339 -5.06 -27.34 30.07
CA GLN A 339 -5.28 -27.68 31.48
C GLN A 339 -5.60 -26.44 32.32
N ALA A 340 -4.98 -25.29 32.02
CA ALA A 340 -5.31 -24.01 32.65
C ALA A 340 -6.67 -23.43 32.19
N LEU A 341 -7.14 -23.82 30.99
CA LEU A 341 -8.43 -23.39 30.42
C LEU A 341 -9.60 -24.31 30.83
N LEU A 342 -9.32 -25.59 31.11
CA LEU A 342 -10.31 -26.63 31.42
C LEU A 342 -11.28 -26.26 32.56
N PRO A 343 -10.86 -25.65 33.69
CA PRO A 343 -11.80 -25.21 34.74
C PRO A 343 -12.84 -24.20 34.25
N SER A 344 -12.54 -23.42 33.21
CA SER A 344 -13.50 -22.54 32.55
C SER A 344 -14.37 -23.31 31.56
N LEU A 345 -13.79 -24.20 30.74
CA LEU A 345 -14.54 -25.00 29.75
C LEU A 345 -15.63 -25.86 30.42
N LEU A 346 -15.34 -26.43 31.60
CA LEU A 346 -16.29 -27.18 32.43
C LEU A 346 -17.48 -26.34 32.93
N GLN A 347 -17.42 -25.00 32.83
CA GLN A 347 -18.52 -24.09 33.16
C GLN A 347 -19.35 -23.66 31.93
N LEU A 348 -18.99 -24.06 30.70
CA LEU A 348 -19.71 -23.65 29.48
C LEU A 348 -21.20 -24.07 29.47
N LYS A 349 -21.55 -25.18 30.12
CA LYS A 349 -22.96 -25.60 30.31
C LYS A 349 -23.80 -24.58 31.08
N ASP A 350 -23.17 -23.67 31.83
CA ASP A 350 -23.80 -22.58 32.58
C ASP A 350 -23.24 -21.20 32.16
N ARG A 351 -22.89 -21.02 30.87
CA ARG A 351 -22.26 -19.80 30.32
C ARG A 351 -22.93 -18.49 30.77
N GLU A 352 -24.25 -18.51 30.92
CA GLU A 352 -25.07 -17.34 31.22
C GLU A 352 -24.86 -16.82 32.66
N ASN A 353 -24.51 -17.71 33.60
CA ASN A 353 -24.23 -17.35 35.01
C ASN A 353 -22.72 -17.44 35.36
N ALA A 354 -21.95 -18.28 34.65
CA ALA A 354 -20.53 -18.50 34.88
C ALA A 354 -19.70 -17.23 34.68
N ARG A 355 -19.18 -16.66 35.79
CA ARG A 355 -18.53 -15.34 35.86
C ARG A 355 -17.50 -15.09 34.75
N VAL A 356 -16.64 -16.08 34.47
CA VAL A 356 -15.56 -15.99 33.47
C VAL A 356 -16.09 -15.83 32.04
N TRP A 357 -17.18 -16.52 31.70
CA TRP A 357 -17.80 -16.43 30.37
C TRP A 357 -18.69 -15.21 30.23
N LYS A 358 -19.45 -14.88 31.28
CA LYS A 358 -20.29 -13.68 31.32
C LYS A 358 -19.44 -12.41 31.14
N GLN A 359 -18.30 -12.30 31.84
CA GLN A 359 -17.36 -11.18 31.65
C GLN A 359 -16.77 -11.12 30.23
N ALA A 360 -16.49 -12.27 29.60
CA ALA A 360 -15.97 -12.31 28.23
C ALA A 360 -17.03 -11.86 27.20
N GLU A 361 -18.29 -12.26 27.40
CA GLU A 361 -19.42 -11.87 26.55
C GLU A 361 -19.79 -10.38 26.74
N ASP A 362 -19.77 -9.86 27.97
CA ASP A 362 -20.01 -8.44 28.22
C ASP A 362 -18.89 -7.57 27.62
N LEU A 363 -17.63 -8.02 27.69
CA LEU A 363 -16.50 -7.37 27.00
C LEU A 363 -16.66 -7.42 25.46
N PHE A 364 -17.15 -8.54 24.91
CA PHE A 364 -17.47 -8.62 23.48
C PHE A 364 -18.53 -7.60 23.08
N GLN A 365 -19.63 -7.46 23.85
CA GLN A 365 -20.67 -6.48 23.56
C GLN A 365 -20.15 -5.03 23.71
N GLU A 366 -19.29 -4.75 24.70
CA GLU A 366 -18.60 -3.47 24.84
C GLU A 366 -17.76 -3.13 23.59
N LYS A 367 -16.97 -4.08 23.10
CA LYS A 367 -16.12 -3.89 21.92
C LYS A 367 -16.93 -3.83 20.62
N VAL A 368 -18.03 -4.58 20.50
CA VAL A 368 -19.00 -4.46 19.39
C VAL A 368 -19.67 -3.08 19.40
N ALA A 369 -19.93 -2.49 20.57
CA ALA A 369 -20.45 -1.12 20.65
C ALA A 369 -19.42 -0.08 20.18
N THR A 370 -18.11 -0.35 20.26
CA THR A 370 -17.06 0.54 19.70
C THR A 370 -16.88 0.42 18.18
N LEU A 371 -17.55 -0.52 17.50
CA LEU A 371 -17.50 -0.60 16.03
C LEU A 371 -18.02 0.69 15.37
N PRO A 372 -17.39 1.17 14.28
CA PRO A 372 -17.85 2.35 13.56
C PRO A 372 -19.31 2.22 13.09
N GLU A 373 -20.01 3.36 13.04
CA GLU A 373 -21.43 3.46 12.69
C GLU A 373 -21.79 2.73 11.37
N SER A 374 -20.88 2.70 10.40
CA SER A 374 -21.05 1.99 9.12
C SER A 374 -21.22 0.47 9.26
N PHE A 375 -20.56 -0.15 10.26
CA PHE A 375 -20.73 -1.57 10.55
C PHE A 375 -21.99 -1.82 11.37
N ARG A 376 -22.31 -0.93 12.33
CA ARG A 376 -23.50 -1.03 13.19
C ARG A 376 -24.81 -0.86 12.41
N ALA A 377 -24.85 0.09 11.46
CA ALA A 377 -26.03 0.29 10.59
C ALA A 377 -26.35 -0.96 9.73
N ALA A 378 -25.32 -1.64 9.22
CA ALA A 378 -25.48 -2.86 8.41
C ALA A 378 -26.05 -4.07 9.20
N MET A 379 -26.13 -3.99 10.52
CA MET A 379 -26.72 -5.02 11.38
C MET A 379 -28.24 -4.81 11.57
N GLN A 380 -28.74 -3.58 11.46
CA GLN A 380 -30.12 -3.24 11.80
C GLN A 380 -31.15 -3.53 10.69
N GLU A 381 -30.74 -3.52 9.40
CA GLU A 381 -31.68 -3.75 8.28
C GLU A 381 -32.28 -5.17 8.23
N LYS A 382 -31.66 -6.17 8.89
CA LYS A 382 -32.14 -7.57 8.86
C LYS A 382 -33.40 -7.84 9.69
N SER A 383 -33.72 -7.01 10.69
CA SER A 383 -34.83 -7.30 11.62
C SER A 383 -36.21 -6.99 11.04
N THR A 384 -36.30 -6.15 10.00
CA THR A 384 -37.57 -5.68 9.43
C THR A 384 -38.07 -6.53 8.27
N THR A 385 -37.24 -7.43 7.73
CA THR A 385 -37.45 -8.05 6.41
C THR A 385 -38.53 -9.14 6.38
N VAL A 386 -38.80 -9.80 7.51
CA VAL A 386 -39.68 -10.99 7.57
C VAL A 386 -41.13 -10.66 7.23
N ALA A 387 -41.64 -9.49 7.65
CA ALA A 387 -43.03 -9.09 7.43
C ALA A 387 -43.35 -8.78 5.94
N ALA A 388 -42.35 -8.51 5.11
CA ALA A 388 -42.55 -8.09 3.72
C ALA A 388 -42.93 -9.23 2.76
N TYR A 389 -42.53 -10.47 3.08
CA TYR A 389 -42.64 -11.61 2.16
C TYR A 389 -44.07 -11.97 1.75
N ALA A 390 -45.05 -11.77 2.63
CA ALA A 390 -46.46 -12.06 2.35
C ALA A 390 -47.08 -11.15 1.26
N ALA A 391 -46.54 -9.95 1.05
CA ALA A 391 -47.05 -9.01 0.05
C ALA A 391 -46.46 -9.22 -1.35
N GLY A 392 -45.29 -9.85 -1.46
CA GLY A 392 -44.52 -9.95 -2.71
C GLY A 392 -45.13 -10.86 -3.78
N ALA A 393 -45.87 -11.90 -3.38
CA ALA A 393 -46.39 -12.93 -4.28
C ALA A 393 -47.30 -12.36 -5.39
N SER A 394 -48.13 -11.35 -5.06
CA SER A 394 -49.07 -10.73 -6.01
C SER A 394 -48.39 -9.85 -7.07
N LEU A 395 -47.17 -9.37 -6.82
CA LEU A 395 -46.40 -8.54 -7.77
C LEU A 395 -45.64 -9.38 -8.80
N ALA A 396 -45.25 -10.60 -8.46
CA ALA A 396 -44.49 -11.50 -9.34
C ALA A 396 -45.22 -11.81 -10.66
N ALA A 397 -46.55 -11.96 -10.61
CA ALA A 397 -47.39 -12.22 -11.79
C ALA A 397 -47.40 -11.05 -12.79
N VAL A 398 -47.27 -9.80 -12.32
CA VAL A 398 -47.22 -8.61 -13.17
C VAL A 398 -45.80 -8.40 -13.74
N ALA A 399 -44.77 -8.69 -12.94
CA ALA A 399 -43.38 -8.54 -13.35
C ALA A 399 -43.00 -9.46 -14.53
N LEU A 400 -43.51 -10.70 -14.57
CA LEU A 400 -43.22 -11.67 -15.64
C LEU A 400 -43.55 -11.18 -17.06
N PHE A 401 -44.53 -10.29 -17.22
CA PHE A 401 -44.90 -9.72 -18.52
C PHE A 401 -43.99 -8.56 -18.98
N TYR A 402 -43.16 -8.02 -18.07
CA TYR A 402 -42.22 -6.93 -18.35
C TYR A 402 -40.75 -7.38 -18.40
N VAL A 403 -40.39 -8.43 -17.67
CA VAL A 403 -38.99 -8.88 -17.48
C VAL A 403 -38.35 -9.50 -18.74
N PHE A 404 -39.15 -9.91 -19.73
CA PHE A 404 -38.64 -10.38 -21.03
C PHE A 404 -38.60 -9.30 -22.13
N GLY A 405 -38.87 -8.03 -21.78
CA GLY A 405 -38.36 -6.89 -22.55
C GLY A 405 -36.83 -6.76 -22.40
N PRO A 406 -36.08 -6.37 -23.44
CA PRO A 406 -34.66 -6.73 -23.55
C PRO A 406 -33.72 -6.02 -22.56
N ASN A 407 -32.97 -6.83 -21.80
CA ASN A 407 -31.75 -6.41 -21.12
C ASN A 407 -30.69 -5.94 -22.13
N TYR A 408 -30.32 -4.65 -22.15
CA TYR A 408 -28.99 -4.21 -22.64
C TYR A 408 -28.50 -2.82 -22.18
N THR A 409 -28.94 -2.30 -21.02
CA THR A 409 -28.49 -0.99 -20.51
C THR A 409 -28.26 -0.94 -18.99
N ILE A 410 -27.14 -1.49 -18.51
CA ILE A 410 -26.58 -1.18 -17.16
C ILE A 410 -25.24 -0.44 -17.30
N ASP A 411 -25.17 0.47 -18.28
CA ASP A 411 -24.15 1.53 -18.35
C ASP A 411 -24.76 2.85 -18.88
N GLY A 412 -26.02 3.09 -18.47
CA GLY A 412 -26.77 4.32 -18.70
C GLY A 412 -26.69 5.22 -17.47
N ASP A 413 -26.16 6.44 -17.63
CA ASP A 413 -26.00 7.43 -16.54
C ASP A 413 -27.30 8.26 -16.37
N GLU A 414 -28.46 7.59 -16.52
CA GLU A 414 -29.82 8.18 -16.52
C GLU A 414 -30.73 7.50 -15.48
N SER A 415 -30.32 7.55 -14.22
CA SER A 415 -31.20 7.32 -13.07
C SER A 415 -31.22 8.56 -12.19
N SER A 416 -32.24 9.41 -12.34
CA SER A 416 -32.39 10.67 -11.58
C SER A 416 -32.89 10.46 -10.15
N ASP A 417 -32.37 9.43 -9.48
CA ASP A 417 -32.72 9.07 -8.10
C ASP A 417 -31.80 9.80 -7.11
N SER A 418 -32.38 10.68 -6.30
CA SER A 418 -31.65 11.72 -5.57
C SER A 418 -31.12 11.29 -4.19
N GLY A 419 -31.35 10.03 -3.78
CA GLY A 419 -30.99 9.52 -2.45
C GLY A 419 -29.51 9.20 -2.24
N ARG A 420 -28.82 8.58 -3.21
CA ARG A 420 -27.47 8.01 -3.01
C ARG A 420 -26.35 8.94 -3.48
N LYS A 421 -25.76 9.67 -2.52
CA LYS A 421 -24.57 10.54 -2.73
C LYS A 421 -23.30 9.72 -3.02
N LYS A 422 -23.13 9.27 -4.28
CA LYS A 422 -21.88 8.70 -4.84
C LYS A 422 -20.67 9.51 -4.34
N SER A 423 -19.78 8.96 -3.51
CA SER A 423 -18.63 9.65 -2.88
C SER A 423 -17.27 9.02 -3.26
N ILE A 424 -16.17 9.56 -2.74
CA ILE A 424 -14.81 8.96 -2.76
C ILE A 424 -14.23 8.82 -1.35
N VAL A 425 -13.10 8.11 -1.22
CA VAL A 425 -12.39 7.85 0.03
C VAL A 425 -11.52 9.06 0.44
N GLY A 426 -11.65 9.50 1.70
CA GLY A 426 -10.80 10.52 2.32
C GLY A 426 -9.55 9.95 2.99
N LEU A 427 -8.65 10.83 3.44
CA LEU A 427 -7.45 10.44 4.20
C LEU A 427 -7.49 10.93 5.65
N SER A 428 -7.05 10.10 6.59
CA SER A 428 -6.87 10.52 7.99
C SER A 428 -5.62 11.40 8.11
N ASN A 429 -5.68 12.44 8.93
CA ASN A 429 -4.56 13.32 9.24
C ASN A 429 -4.20 13.20 10.73
N PRO A 430 -3.39 12.20 11.12
CA PRO A 430 -3.00 11.99 12.51
C PRO A 430 -1.88 12.91 13.01
N ALA A 431 -1.04 13.47 12.13
CA ALA A 431 0.16 14.20 12.51
C ALA A 431 0.55 15.34 11.54
N ASN A 432 -0.41 16.18 11.17
CA ASN A 432 -0.25 17.29 10.20
C ASN A 432 0.15 16.83 8.78
N ASP A 433 -0.25 15.62 8.40
CA ASP A 433 0.06 14.98 7.12
C ASP A 433 -0.77 15.56 5.94
N CYS A 434 -1.38 16.75 6.06
CA CYS A 434 -2.29 17.30 5.04
C CYS A 434 -1.60 17.57 3.70
N PHE A 435 -0.31 17.92 3.72
CA PHE A 435 0.51 18.08 2.51
C PHE A 435 0.61 16.75 1.74
N ILE A 436 1.03 15.67 2.42
CA ILE A 436 1.07 14.30 1.90
C ILE A 436 -0.31 13.86 1.39
N ASN A 437 -1.34 14.04 2.22
CA ASN A 437 -2.71 13.65 1.91
C ASN A 437 -3.22 14.37 0.65
N SER A 438 -2.90 15.66 0.49
CA SER A 438 -3.35 16.44 -0.66
C SER A 438 -2.73 15.96 -1.99
N VAL A 439 -1.45 15.57 -1.96
CA VAL A 439 -0.72 15.01 -3.10
C VAL A 439 -1.24 13.62 -3.44
N LEU A 440 -1.38 12.71 -2.47
CA LEU A 440 -1.92 11.37 -2.72
C LEU A 440 -3.36 11.41 -3.26
N GLN A 441 -4.19 12.33 -2.77
CA GLN A 441 -5.52 12.58 -3.33
C GLN A 441 -5.47 13.13 -4.75
N ALA A 442 -4.49 13.98 -5.10
CA ALA A 442 -4.33 14.48 -6.46
C ALA A 442 -3.87 13.37 -7.41
N LEU A 443 -2.85 12.59 -7.02
CA LEU A 443 -2.33 11.44 -7.77
C LEU A 443 -3.41 10.37 -8.02
N ALA A 444 -4.31 10.14 -7.07
CA ALA A 444 -5.45 9.24 -7.25
C ALA A 444 -6.41 9.68 -8.37
N GLY A 445 -6.43 10.96 -8.74
CA GLY A 445 -7.23 11.49 -9.86
C GLY A 445 -6.61 11.33 -11.24
N LEU A 446 -5.40 10.77 -11.35
CA LEU A 446 -4.61 10.69 -12.58
C LEU A 446 -4.71 9.27 -13.16
N GLY A 447 -5.26 9.15 -14.35
CA GLY A 447 -5.64 7.86 -14.93
C GLY A 447 -4.51 7.21 -15.71
N GLU A 448 -3.69 7.99 -16.44
CA GLU A 448 -2.45 7.49 -17.07
C GLU A 448 -1.47 6.95 -16.02
N LEU A 449 -1.45 7.55 -14.81
CA LEU A 449 -0.66 7.04 -13.68
C LEU A 449 -1.18 5.67 -13.23
N ARG A 450 -2.50 5.53 -13.05
CA ARG A 450 -3.10 4.24 -12.66
C ARG A 450 -2.88 3.16 -13.73
N VAL A 451 -2.97 3.52 -15.01
CA VAL A 451 -2.68 2.61 -16.14
C VAL A 451 -1.20 2.20 -16.14
N TYR A 452 -0.28 3.13 -15.94
CA TYR A 452 1.16 2.83 -15.78
C TYR A 452 1.42 1.87 -14.61
N LEU A 453 0.90 2.17 -13.40
CA LEU A 453 1.12 1.37 -12.20
C LEU A 453 0.57 -0.07 -12.34
N ILE A 454 -0.55 -0.25 -13.05
CA ILE A 454 -1.08 -1.58 -13.38
C ILE A 454 -0.17 -2.29 -14.40
N ARG A 455 0.18 -1.63 -15.51
CA ARG A 455 0.98 -2.22 -16.59
C ARG A 455 2.38 -2.64 -16.13
N GLU A 456 3.08 -1.79 -15.37
CA GLU A 456 4.47 -2.03 -14.99
C GLU A 456 4.62 -3.10 -13.89
N LEU A 457 3.65 -3.22 -12.97
CA LEU A 457 3.66 -4.32 -11.99
C LEU A 457 3.23 -5.65 -12.60
N HIS A 458 2.22 -5.65 -13.49
CA HIS A 458 1.84 -6.88 -14.19
C HIS A 458 2.95 -7.36 -15.15
N ARG A 459 3.69 -6.45 -15.76
CA ARG A 459 4.92 -6.78 -16.49
C ARG A 459 5.95 -7.47 -15.58
N ARG A 460 6.23 -6.91 -14.39
CA ARG A 460 7.16 -7.51 -13.40
C ARG A 460 6.71 -8.89 -12.88
N GLU A 461 5.41 -9.13 -12.86
CA GLU A 461 4.80 -10.42 -12.52
C GLU A 461 4.99 -11.45 -13.65
N LEU A 462 4.76 -11.08 -14.91
CA LEU A 462 4.98 -11.93 -16.09
C LEU A 462 6.46 -12.25 -16.35
N ASP A 463 7.35 -11.28 -16.11
CA ASP A 463 8.81 -11.42 -16.26
C ASP A 463 9.46 -12.31 -15.17
N GLY A 464 8.75 -12.54 -14.06
CA GLY A 464 9.24 -13.32 -12.92
C GLY A 464 10.21 -12.58 -11.97
N PRO A 465 10.37 -13.05 -10.72
CA PRO A 465 11.19 -12.38 -9.71
C PRO A 465 12.71 -12.47 -9.97
N GLU A 466 13.14 -13.45 -10.76
CA GLU A 466 14.56 -13.69 -11.11
C GLU A 466 15.20 -12.46 -11.75
N ILE A 467 14.56 -11.93 -12.80
CA ILE A 467 15.05 -10.79 -13.61
C ILE A 467 15.34 -9.56 -12.74
N TYR A 468 14.53 -9.32 -11.71
CA TYR A 468 14.64 -8.15 -10.83
C TYR A 468 15.48 -8.40 -9.57
N SER A 469 15.84 -9.65 -9.29
CA SER A 469 16.69 -10.04 -8.15
C SER A 469 18.18 -10.08 -8.52
N LEU A 470 18.49 -10.31 -9.80
CA LEU A 470 19.82 -10.22 -10.40
C LEU A 470 20.39 -8.80 -10.31
N LEU A 471 21.60 -8.68 -9.77
CA LEU A 471 22.33 -7.42 -9.73
C LEU A 471 22.99 -7.13 -11.10
N PRO A 472 23.21 -5.85 -11.45
CA PRO A 472 24.06 -5.50 -12.60
C PRO A 472 25.54 -5.87 -12.34
N PRO A 473 26.37 -5.97 -13.41
CA PRO A 473 27.83 -6.11 -13.30
C PRO A 473 28.49 -5.03 -12.42
N LEU A 474 29.65 -5.34 -11.83
CA LEU A 474 30.35 -4.46 -10.88
C LEU A 474 30.78 -3.11 -11.50
N ASP A 475 30.98 -3.08 -12.81
CA ASP A 475 31.29 -1.90 -13.64
C ASP A 475 30.06 -1.04 -13.97
N GLU A 476 28.85 -1.60 -13.97
CA GLU A 476 27.58 -0.85 -14.05
C GLU A 476 27.16 -0.24 -12.69
N ILE A 477 27.72 -0.73 -11.57
CA ILE A 477 27.39 -0.26 -10.21
C ILE A 477 28.12 1.06 -9.93
N PRO A 478 27.41 2.17 -9.62
CA PRO A 478 28.05 3.40 -9.16
C PRO A 478 28.88 3.14 -7.90
N ARG A 479 30.02 3.82 -7.71
CA ARG A 479 30.97 3.54 -6.61
C ARG A 479 30.35 3.58 -5.20
N ASP A 480 29.27 4.35 -5.00
CA ASP A 480 28.51 4.45 -3.74
C ASP A 480 27.23 3.60 -3.71
N GLY A 481 27.01 2.78 -4.75
CA GLY A 481 25.79 2.03 -5.04
C GLY A 481 25.65 0.73 -4.24
N LYS A 482 25.06 0.80 -3.04
CA LYS A 482 24.75 -0.40 -2.24
C LYS A 482 23.88 -1.40 -3.02
N PRO A 483 24.27 -2.69 -3.14
CA PRO A 483 23.53 -3.69 -3.92
C PRO A 483 22.04 -3.80 -3.58
N ASP A 484 21.68 -3.74 -2.30
CA ASP A 484 20.27 -3.84 -1.88
C ASP A 484 19.42 -2.66 -2.38
N LYS A 485 19.98 -1.45 -2.48
CA LYS A 485 19.28 -0.28 -3.04
C LYS A 485 18.99 -0.49 -4.53
N ILE A 486 19.89 -1.18 -5.25
CA ILE A 486 19.72 -1.51 -6.67
C ILE A 486 18.66 -2.61 -6.82
N ARG A 487 18.70 -3.67 -5.99
CA ARG A 487 17.66 -4.71 -5.98
C ARG A 487 16.28 -4.15 -5.64
N GLU A 488 16.17 -3.29 -4.63
CA GLU A 488 14.92 -2.64 -4.23
C GLU A 488 14.31 -1.79 -5.36
N LEU A 489 15.18 -1.05 -6.09
CA LEU A 489 14.79 -0.29 -7.29
C LEU A 489 14.30 -1.20 -8.43
N GLN A 490 15.00 -2.29 -8.69
CA GLN A 490 14.58 -3.28 -9.69
C GLN A 490 13.25 -3.95 -9.32
N GLN A 491 12.98 -4.20 -8.03
CA GLN A 491 11.76 -4.85 -7.57
C GLN A 491 10.51 -3.94 -7.60
N GLY A 492 10.67 -2.62 -7.49
CA GLY A 492 9.57 -1.66 -7.67
C GLY A 492 8.67 -1.49 -6.45
N THR A 493 9.27 -1.42 -5.26
CA THR A 493 8.58 -1.39 -3.97
C THR A 493 7.64 -0.20 -3.83
N ILE A 494 8.05 1.00 -4.25
CA ILE A 494 7.23 2.22 -4.16
C ILE A 494 6.15 2.25 -5.25
N THR A 495 6.44 1.70 -6.44
CA THR A 495 5.46 1.47 -7.50
C THR A 495 4.32 0.58 -7.00
N ARG A 496 4.64 -0.50 -6.26
CA ARG A 496 3.66 -1.40 -5.63
C ARG A 496 2.86 -0.68 -4.52
N ALA A 497 3.55 -0.09 -3.55
CA ALA A 497 2.92 0.59 -2.43
C ALA A 497 2.03 1.77 -2.89
N LEU A 498 2.42 2.51 -3.94
CA LEU A 498 1.59 3.57 -4.51
C LEU A 498 0.36 3.00 -5.21
N LYS A 499 0.46 1.92 -5.99
CA LYS A 499 -0.71 1.30 -6.62
C LYS A 499 -1.76 0.93 -5.57
N GLU A 500 -1.34 0.26 -4.49
CA GLU A 500 -2.23 -0.13 -3.40
C GLU A 500 -2.88 1.09 -2.71
N MET A 501 -2.11 2.15 -2.49
CA MET A 501 -2.60 3.42 -1.95
C MET A 501 -3.63 4.08 -2.89
N LEU A 502 -3.37 4.15 -4.20
CA LEU A 502 -4.25 4.80 -5.17
C LEU A 502 -5.50 3.96 -5.51
N ASP A 503 -5.42 2.63 -5.51
CA ASP A 503 -6.60 1.76 -5.66
C ASP A 503 -7.53 1.88 -4.44
N ARG A 504 -6.98 1.90 -3.21
CA ARG A 504 -7.78 2.17 -1.99
C ARG A 504 -8.39 3.57 -1.97
N LEU A 505 -7.77 4.56 -2.63
CA LEU A 505 -8.33 5.91 -2.81
C LEU A 505 -9.37 6.02 -3.93
N ASN A 506 -9.39 5.07 -4.88
CA ASN A 506 -10.31 5.03 -6.03
C ASN A 506 -11.44 3.99 -5.91
N GLU A 507 -11.49 3.27 -4.79
CA GLU A 507 -12.69 2.59 -4.32
C GLU A 507 -13.91 3.53 -4.37
N ARG A 508 -15.09 2.98 -4.66
CA ARG A 508 -16.37 3.70 -4.66
C ARG A 508 -17.12 3.38 -3.36
N PRO A 509 -16.86 4.09 -2.23
CA PRO A 509 -17.43 3.72 -0.95
C PRO A 509 -18.93 4.03 -0.89
N ILE A 510 -19.68 3.14 -0.24
CA ILE A 510 -21.14 3.27 -0.06
C ILE A 510 -21.48 4.31 1.03
N TYR A 511 -20.55 4.54 1.97
CA TYR A 511 -20.62 5.49 3.08
C TYR A 511 -19.36 6.37 3.14
N LYS A 512 -19.23 7.28 4.11
CA LYS A 512 -17.99 8.06 4.29
C LYS A 512 -16.85 7.13 4.72
N LYS A 513 -15.90 6.85 3.82
CA LYS A 513 -14.70 6.05 4.11
C LYS A 513 -13.48 6.94 4.24
N THR A 514 -12.64 6.67 5.24
CA THR A 514 -11.36 7.32 5.49
C THR A 514 -10.29 6.25 5.66
N ILE A 515 -9.09 6.43 5.10
CA ILE A 515 -7.95 5.52 5.25
C ILE A 515 -6.67 6.31 5.63
N SER A 516 -5.63 5.63 6.11
CA SER A 516 -4.34 6.29 6.43
C SER A 516 -3.33 6.14 5.29
N ALA A 517 -2.57 7.20 5.02
CA ALA A 517 -1.41 7.19 4.14
C ALA A 517 -0.17 6.48 4.74
N ARG A 518 -0.21 6.13 6.04
CA ARG A 518 0.93 5.62 6.80
C ARG A 518 1.67 4.42 6.16
N PRO A 519 1.02 3.40 5.56
CA PRO A 519 1.74 2.29 4.92
C PRO A 519 2.61 2.73 3.73
N PHE A 520 2.11 3.66 2.91
CA PHE A 520 2.88 4.22 1.80
C PHE A 520 4.05 5.08 2.31
N ILE A 521 3.81 5.90 3.34
CA ILE A 521 4.86 6.69 4.00
C ILE A 521 5.96 5.77 4.54
N GLN A 522 5.61 4.70 5.26
CA GLN A 522 6.59 3.73 5.79
C GLN A 522 7.41 3.05 4.70
N SER A 523 6.80 2.75 3.55
CA SER A 523 7.52 2.21 2.38
C SER A 523 8.53 3.22 1.83
N LEU A 524 8.13 4.49 1.71
CA LEU A 524 8.98 5.56 1.18
C LEU A 524 10.13 5.93 2.13
N GLU A 525 9.87 5.98 3.44
CA GLU A 525 10.88 6.15 4.48
C GLU A 525 11.89 4.99 4.50
N TYR A 526 11.43 3.76 4.30
CA TYR A 526 12.30 2.60 4.14
C TYR A 526 13.19 2.73 2.89
N ALA A 527 12.64 3.14 1.75
CA ALA A 527 13.38 3.26 0.50
C ALA A 527 14.50 4.33 0.54
N TYR A 528 14.23 5.48 1.17
CA TYR A 528 15.22 6.55 1.32
C TYR A 528 16.11 6.40 2.56
N ARG A 529 15.79 5.47 3.47
CA ARG A 529 16.48 5.24 4.76
C ARG A 529 16.45 6.48 5.68
N THR A 530 15.42 7.32 5.54
CA THR A 530 15.20 8.57 6.27
C THR A 530 13.74 8.68 6.71
N ARG A 531 13.44 9.48 7.73
CA ARG A 531 12.06 9.86 8.06
C ARG A 531 11.63 11.07 7.22
N ILE A 532 10.37 11.12 6.82
CA ILE A 532 9.82 12.31 6.16
C ILE A 532 9.59 13.39 7.24
N SER A 533 10.23 14.55 7.04
CA SER A 533 10.12 15.68 7.96
C SER A 533 8.69 16.22 8.01
N ARG A 534 8.12 16.33 9.21
CA ARG A 534 6.79 16.96 9.44
C ARG A 534 6.87 18.43 9.84
N SER A 535 8.08 18.97 10.03
CA SER A 535 8.31 20.40 10.25
C SER A 535 8.47 21.17 8.94
N GLN A 536 8.93 20.51 7.87
CA GLN A 536 8.99 21.04 6.50
C GLN A 536 7.75 20.54 5.73
N GLN A 537 6.64 21.28 5.86
CA GLN A 537 5.33 20.88 5.33
C GLN A 537 5.18 21.27 3.85
N ASP A 538 6.07 20.77 3.00
CA ASP A 538 6.11 21.11 1.58
C ASP A 538 5.55 19.98 0.69
N ALA A 539 4.49 20.30 -0.08
CA ALA A 539 3.83 19.34 -0.96
C ALA A 539 4.54 19.17 -2.32
N GLN A 540 5.42 20.09 -2.73
CA GLN A 540 6.28 19.90 -3.91
C GLN A 540 7.45 18.97 -3.58
N GLU A 541 8.10 19.13 -2.42
CA GLU A 541 9.17 18.22 -1.98
C GLU A 541 8.68 16.78 -1.88
N PHE A 542 7.52 16.56 -1.23
CA PHE A 542 6.92 15.22 -1.17
C PHE A 542 6.55 14.67 -2.55
N LEU A 543 6.04 15.50 -3.48
CA LEU A 543 5.77 15.08 -4.85
C LEU A 543 7.07 14.75 -5.61
N GLN A 544 8.15 15.52 -5.42
CA GLN A 544 9.46 15.29 -6.01
C GLN A 544 9.97 13.89 -5.63
N ILE A 545 10.04 13.61 -4.33
CA ILE A 545 10.51 12.34 -3.77
C ILE A 545 9.71 11.15 -4.32
N VAL A 546 8.37 11.27 -4.39
CA VAL A 546 7.52 10.21 -4.95
C VAL A 546 7.75 10.04 -6.46
N ALA A 547 7.77 11.12 -7.24
CA ALA A 547 7.85 11.05 -8.69
C ALA A 547 9.24 10.64 -9.20
N GLU A 548 10.31 11.07 -8.53
CA GLU A 548 11.68 10.62 -8.81
C GLU A 548 11.85 9.14 -8.49
N ARG A 549 11.40 8.67 -7.32
CA ARG A 549 11.56 7.26 -6.92
C ARG A 549 10.86 6.30 -7.88
N LEU A 550 9.69 6.67 -8.39
CA LEU A 550 8.98 5.88 -9.41
C LEU A 550 9.71 5.90 -10.77
N CYS A 551 10.39 7.00 -11.10
CA CYS A 551 11.21 7.12 -12.31
C CYS A 551 12.49 6.27 -12.21
N ASP A 552 13.14 6.25 -11.04
CA ASP A 552 14.27 5.37 -10.76
C ASP A 552 13.86 3.89 -10.83
N GLU A 553 12.73 3.53 -10.20
CA GLU A 553 12.21 2.15 -10.21
C GLU A 553 11.83 1.71 -11.63
N TYR A 554 11.24 2.59 -12.44
CA TYR A 554 10.98 2.36 -13.86
C TYR A 554 12.28 2.04 -14.61
N HIS A 555 13.28 2.93 -14.53
CA HIS A 555 14.53 2.77 -15.26
C HIS A 555 15.36 1.56 -14.79
N ALA A 556 15.36 1.26 -13.49
CA ALA A 556 15.98 0.05 -12.96
C ALA A 556 15.29 -1.22 -13.50
N GLY A 557 13.95 -1.24 -13.56
CA GLY A 557 13.20 -2.33 -14.16
C GLY A 557 13.44 -2.49 -15.66
N VAL A 558 13.56 -1.39 -16.42
CA VAL A 558 13.93 -1.43 -17.84
C VAL A 558 15.33 -2.03 -18.02
N LYS A 559 16.34 -1.57 -17.24
CA LYS A 559 17.70 -2.11 -17.30
C LYS A 559 17.77 -3.60 -16.93
N ALA A 560 17.01 -4.05 -15.92
CA ALA A 560 16.92 -5.45 -15.54
C ALA A 560 16.41 -6.33 -16.71
N ARG A 561 15.31 -5.92 -17.35
CA ARG A 561 14.73 -6.60 -18.52
C ARG A 561 15.68 -6.63 -19.73
N LEU A 562 16.46 -5.56 -19.95
CA LEU A 562 17.45 -5.52 -21.04
C LEU A 562 18.61 -6.48 -20.76
N ARG A 563 19.15 -6.52 -19.53
CA ARG A 563 20.20 -7.49 -19.14
C ARG A 563 19.73 -8.94 -19.28
N ALA A 564 18.51 -9.25 -18.85
CA ALA A 564 17.96 -10.60 -18.99
C ALA A 564 17.82 -11.05 -20.46
N LYS A 565 17.48 -10.14 -21.38
CA LYS A 565 17.46 -10.43 -22.83
C LYS A 565 18.86 -10.63 -23.42
N GLY A 566 19.86 -9.92 -22.93
CA GLY A 566 21.26 -10.05 -23.38
C GLY A 566 21.91 -11.39 -23.02
N MET A 567 21.33 -12.18 -22.11
CA MET A 567 21.83 -13.50 -21.72
C MET A 567 21.30 -14.65 -22.62
N GLY A 568 20.63 -14.34 -23.73
CA GLY A 568 19.88 -15.31 -24.53
C GLY A 568 20.61 -15.99 -25.71
N GLU A 569 21.82 -15.57 -26.10
CA GLU A 569 22.50 -16.11 -27.28
C GLU A 569 23.70 -17.04 -26.94
N PRO A 570 23.73 -18.29 -27.47
CA PRO A 570 24.83 -19.21 -27.25
C PRO A 570 25.97 -19.08 -28.30
N ASN A 571 27.10 -18.51 -27.86
CA ASN A 571 28.48 -18.65 -28.39
C ASN A 571 28.69 -19.11 -29.86
N GLN A 572 29.32 -18.24 -30.68
CA GLN A 572 30.34 -18.68 -31.65
C GLN A 572 31.55 -17.74 -31.73
N VAL A 573 32.72 -18.29 -31.35
CA VAL A 573 34.09 -18.03 -31.84
C VAL A 573 34.68 -16.60 -31.73
N ALA A 574 35.91 -16.51 -31.21
CA ALA A 574 36.67 -15.28 -30.99
C ALA A 574 37.52 -14.84 -32.20
N ASN A 575 37.80 -13.53 -32.32
CA ASN A 575 39.19 -13.00 -32.28
C ASN A 575 39.32 -11.46 -32.43
N SER A 576 40.52 -10.98 -32.07
CA SER A 576 41.17 -9.68 -32.40
C SER A 576 40.78 -8.41 -31.62
N ASP A 577 41.82 -7.63 -31.31
CA ASP A 577 41.83 -6.41 -30.50
C ASP A 577 41.80 -5.13 -31.36
N ASN A 578 41.04 -4.09 -30.95
CA ASN A 578 41.56 -2.72 -30.76
C ASN A 578 40.53 -1.67 -30.27
N GLU A 579 41.06 -0.69 -29.53
CA GLU A 579 40.68 0.75 -29.44
C GLU A 579 39.21 1.22 -29.36
N LEU A 580 38.78 1.52 -28.12
CA LEU A 580 38.16 2.79 -27.67
C LEU A 580 36.77 3.25 -28.24
N PRO A 581 36.05 4.19 -27.58
CA PRO A 581 34.61 4.02 -27.36
C PRO A 581 33.69 4.72 -28.36
N ALA A 582 32.61 4.04 -28.76
CA ALA A 582 31.56 4.57 -29.62
C ALA A 582 30.13 4.30 -29.10
N LYS A 583 29.48 5.37 -28.61
CA LYS A 583 28.06 5.75 -28.75
C LYS A 583 26.95 4.78 -28.27
N SER A 584 25.79 5.37 -27.98
CA SER A 584 24.57 4.69 -27.52
C SER A 584 23.97 3.77 -28.60
N PRO A 585 23.50 2.56 -28.24
CA PRO A 585 22.90 1.63 -29.19
C PRO A 585 21.45 2.04 -29.53
N THR A 586 21.30 2.80 -30.62
CA THR A 586 20.05 2.96 -31.37
C THR A 586 20.37 2.79 -32.86
N ASP A 587 19.41 2.26 -33.62
CA ASP A 587 19.47 1.99 -35.06
C ASP A 587 20.37 0.79 -35.46
N ILE A 588 19.81 -0.43 -35.35
CA ILE A 588 20.27 -1.61 -36.10
C ILE A 588 19.36 -1.75 -37.33
N GLU A 589 19.87 -1.50 -38.53
CA GLU A 589 19.12 -1.75 -39.77
C GLU A 589 19.10 -3.25 -40.10
N VAL A 590 17.93 -3.88 -39.97
CA VAL A 590 17.66 -5.20 -40.55
C VAL A 590 16.89 -5.02 -41.85
N ARG A 591 17.47 -5.49 -42.96
CA ARG A 591 16.84 -5.48 -44.30
C ARG A 591 16.38 -6.89 -44.64
N ILE A 592 15.21 -6.99 -45.29
CA ILE A 592 14.68 -8.27 -45.80
C ILE A 592 15.10 -8.38 -47.26
N ASP A 593 15.65 -9.54 -47.65
CA ASP A 593 15.97 -9.84 -49.04
C ASP A 593 14.71 -10.24 -49.81
N ASP A 594 14.37 -9.47 -50.84
CA ASP A 594 13.25 -9.69 -51.76
C ASP A 594 13.72 -10.06 -53.18
N GLY A 595 15.02 -10.32 -53.37
CA GLY A 595 15.66 -10.57 -54.66
C GLY A 595 15.99 -9.31 -55.46
N SER A 596 15.73 -8.11 -54.93
CA SER A 596 16.22 -6.84 -55.48
C SER A 596 17.68 -6.59 -55.04
N PRO A 597 18.56 -6.08 -55.92
CA PRO A 597 19.88 -5.60 -55.52
C PRO A 597 19.82 -4.37 -54.58
N ASN A 598 18.63 -3.78 -54.39
CA ASN A 598 18.32 -2.86 -53.28
C ASN A 598 16.91 -3.20 -52.74
N GLY A 599 16.84 -4.05 -51.73
CA GLY A 599 15.58 -4.40 -51.03
C GLY A 599 14.96 -3.22 -50.27
N LEU A 600 13.65 -3.26 -50.08
CA LEU A 600 12.88 -2.14 -49.51
C LEU A 600 13.09 -1.93 -47.99
N PRO A 601 13.19 -0.67 -47.49
CA PRO A 601 13.17 -0.39 -46.06
C PRO A 601 11.84 -0.79 -45.42
N ALA A 602 11.88 -1.71 -44.45
CA ALA A 602 10.67 -2.26 -43.83
C ALA A 602 10.02 -1.28 -42.83
N ILE A 603 8.69 -1.16 -42.89
CA ILE A 603 7.88 -0.26 -42.04
C ILE A 603 7.70 -0.89 -40.63
N ILE A 604 8.80 -1.01 -39.90
CA ILE A 604 8.89 -1.61 -38.56
C ILE A 604 9.32 -0.57 -37.52
N ASP A 605 10.26 0.31 -37.87
CA ASP A 605 10.82 1.33 -36.99
C ASP A 605 9.75 2.23 -36.35
N THR A 606 8.73 2.63 -37.14
CA THR A 606 7.60 3.44 -36.64
C THR A 606 6.82 2.72 -35.54
N LYS A 607 6.57 1.41 -35.69
CA LYS A 607 5.82 0.62 -34.70
C LYS A 607 6.64 0.35 -33.44
N LEU A 608 7.95 0.12 -33.56
CA LEU A 608 8.82 -0.01 -32.38
C LEU A 608 8.89 1.31 -31.61
N LYS A 609 9.11 2.43 -32.29
CA LYS A 609 9.13 3.77 -31.68
C LYS A 609 7.76 4.18 -31.12
N GLU A 610 6.64 3.71 -31.68
CA GLU A 610 5.30 3.84 -31.08
C GLU A 610 5.15 2.99 -29.81
N ILE A 611 5.56 1.72 -29.82
CA ILE A 611 5.49 0.80 -28.67
C ILE A 611 6.36 1.30 -27.50
N GLU A 612 7.56 1.83 -27.76
CA GLU A 612 8.41 2.43 -26.72
C GLU A 612 7.77 3.69 -26.13
N ASN A 613 7.22 4.58 -26.97
CA ASN A 613 6.50 5.77 -26.49
C ASN A 613 5.25 5.40 -25.67
N GLU A 614 4.53 4.33 -26.01
CA GLU A 614 3.36 3.89 -25.24
C GLU A 614 3.72 3.43 -23.80
N HIS A 615 4.96 2.99 -23.56
CA HIS A 615 5.38 2.39 -22.29
C HIS A 615 6.27 3.26 -21.39
N SER A 616 6.60 4.48 -21.82
CA SER A 616 7.30 5.51 -21.03
C SER A 616 6.63 5.84 -19.67
N PHE A 617 7.46 6.17 -18.67
CA PHE A 617 7.04 6.64 -17.35
C PHE A 617 6.21 7.95 -17.49
N PRO A 618 4.97 8.02 -16.99
CA PRO A 618 4.03 9.05 -17.42
C PRO A 618 4.39 10.48 -17.00
N PHE A 619 5.21 10.68 -15.97
CA PHE A 619 5.65 12.01 -15.54
C PHE A 619 6.93 12.51 -16.23
N GLU A 620 7.71 11.67 -16.91
CA GLU A 620 9.00 12.10 -17.47
C GLU A 620 8.83 12.96 -18.72
N GLY A 621 9.29 14.21 -18.63
CA GLY A 621 9.56 15.07 -19.77
C GLY A 621 11.05 15.38 -19.89
N LYS A 622 11.45 16.01 -20.99
CA LYS A 622 12.82 16.50 -21.19
C LYS A 622 12.82 17.96 -21.61
N LEU A 623 13.58 18.77 -20.90
CA LEU A 623 13.97 20.12 -21.31
C LEU A 623 15.27 20.04 -22.12
N GLU A 624 15.42 20.96 -23.06
CA GLU A 624 16.64 21.18 -23.83
C GLU A 624 17.07 22.64 -23.71
N SER A 625 18.35 22.86 -23.40
CA SER A 625 18.99 24.16 -23.25
C SER A 625 20.00 24.37 -24.39
N GLN A 626 19.68 25.27 -25.31
CA GLN A 626 20.53 25.68 -26.44
C GLN A 626 21.20 27.02 -26.14
N ILE A 627 22.53 27.04 -26.16
CA ILE A 627 23.33 28.27 -25.99
C ILE A 627 23.82 28.77 -27.36
N GLU A 628 23.72 30.08 -27.61
CA GLU A 628 24.29 30.77 -28.77
C GLU A 628 25.10 32.00 -28.35
N CYS A 629 26.33 32.14 -28.87
CA CYS A 629 27.15 33.32 -28.62
C CYS A 629 26.75 34.52 -29.49
N GLN A 630 26.35 35.63 -28.88
CA GLN A 630 25.86 36.84 -29.56
C GLN A 630 26.96 37.66 -30.28
N PHE A 631 28.21 37.16 -30.32
CA PHE A 631 29.33 37.80 -31.01
C PHE A 631 29.81 37.00 -32.23
N CYS A 632 29.89 35.66 -32.13
CA CYS A 632 30.37 34.81 -33.21
C CYS A 632 29.32 33.83 -33.77
N HIS A 633 28.08 33.91 -33.27
CA HIS A 633 26.94 33.04 -33.59
C HIS A 633 27.21 31.52 -33.48
N TYR A 634 28.25 31.14 -32.73
CA TYR A 634 28.49 29.74 -32.41
C TYR A 634 27.37 29.22 -31.51
N LYS A 635 26.80 28.08 -31.91
CA LYS A 635 25.76 27.35 -31.19
C LYS A 635 26.42 26.13 -30.57
N TYR A 636 26.35 26.03 -29.25
CA TYR A 636 26.88 24.88 -28.53
C TYR A 636 26.04 23.63 -28.79
N LYS A 637 26.62 22.45 -28.57
CA LYS A 637 25.86 21.20 -28.51
C LYS A 637 24.71 21.34 -27.47
N PRO A 638 23.45 21.07 -27.84
CA PRO A 638 22.31 21.28 -26.93
C PRO A 638 22.37 20.30 -25.75
N THR A 639 22.10 20.81 -24.55
CA THR A 639 22.09 20.00 -23.32
C THR A 639 20.66 19.63 -22.95
N GLN A 640 20.38 18.34 -22.72
CA GLN A 640 19.05 17.86 -22.34
C GLN A 640 19.02 17.39 -20.88
N THR A 641 17.93 17.71 -20.18
CA THR A 641 17.68 17.29 -18.79
C THR A 641 16.26 16.73 -18.65
N SER A 642 16.14 15.55 -18.04
CA SER A 642 14.83 14.98 -17.68
C SER A 642 14.22 15.71 -16.49
N PHE A 643 12.89 15.75 -16.42
CA PHE A 643 12.13 16.27 -15.29
C PHE A 643 10.88 15.42 -15.02
N VAL A 644 10.45 15.33 -13.76
CA VAL A 644 9.20 14.65 -13.35
C VAL A 644 8.10 15.61 -12.85
N ASN A 645 8.47 16.86 -12.57
CA ASN A 645 7.55 18.00 -12.45
C ASN A 645 8.29 19.28 -12.87
N LEU A 646 7.55 20.37 -13.08
CA LEU A 646 8.10 21.69 -13.39
C LEU A 646 7.74 22.70 -12.30
N THR A 647 8.75 23.33 -11.69
CA THR A 647 8.55 24.51 -10.84
C THR A 647 8.57 25.77 -11.71
N LEU A 648 7.45 26.50 -11.74
CA LEU A 648 7.33 27.80 -12.41
C LEU A 648 7.36 28.92 -11.37
N GLN A 649 8.14 29.97 -11.63
CA GLN A 649 8.20 31.14 -10.76
C GLN A 649 6.98 32.05 -10.99
N VAL A 650 6.24 32.35 -9.92
CA VAL A 650 5.10 33.28 -10.00
C VAL A 650 5.64 34.72 -9.90
N PRO A 651 5.46 35.58 -10.92
CA PRO A 651 5.95 36.95 -10.90
C PRO A 651 5.28 37.79 -9.81
N GLN A 652 6.01 38.76 -9.25
CA GLN A 652 5.52 39.67 -8.21
C GLN A 652 4.59 40.74 -8.82
N LYS A 653 3.37 40.33 -9.16
CA LYS A 653 2.29 41.16 -9.75
C LYS A 653 0.96 40.82 -9.10
N SER A 654 -0.04 41.70 -9.20
CA SER A 654 -1.39 41.44 -8.66
C SER A 654 -2.08 40.23 -9.30
N SER A 655 -1.80 39.95 -10.57
CA SER A 655 -2.26 38.76 -11.29
C SER A 655 -1.32 38.38 -12.45
N THR A 656 -1.44 37.14 -12.90
CA THR A 656 -0.72 36.54 -14.04
C THR A 656 -1.52 35.36 -14.61
N THR A 657 -1.08 34.77 -15.72
CA THR A 657 -1.60 33.49 -16.23
C THR A 657 -0.58 32.37 -16.08
N LEU A 658 -1.03 31.11 -16.10
CA LEU A 658 -0.16 29.95 -16.13
C LEU A 658 0.74 29.96 -17.37
N SER A 659 0.21 30.36 -18.53
CA SER A 659 0.98 30.56 -19.77
C SER A 659 2.11 31.57 -19.56
N ALA A 660 1.85 32.73 -18.95
CA ALA A 660 2.88 33.73 -18.67
C ALA A 660 3.96 33.25 -17.66
N CYS A 661 3.66 32.22 -16.86
CA CYS A 661 4.65 31.54 -16.02
C CYS A 661 5.50 30.53 -16.82
N PHE A 662 4.92 29.83 -17.80
CA PHE A 662 5.68 29.04 -18.79
C PHE A 662 6.54 29.94 -19.70
N ASP A 663 6.01 31.07 -20.18
CA ASP A 663 6.75 32.07 -20.96
C ASP A 663 7.95 32.62 -20.17
N GLY A 664 7.85 32.64 -18.83
CA GLY A 664 8.96 32.97 -17.93
C GLY A 664 10.05 31.89 -17.87
N LEU A 665 9.66 30.60 -17.82
CA LEU A 665 10.60 29.47 -17.83
C LEU A 665 11.28 29.27 -19.20
N LEU A 666 10.53 29.48 -20.29
CA LEU A 666 10.98 29.22 -21.67
C LEU A 666 11.56 30.49 -22.34
N LYS A 667 11.71 31.58 -21.59
CA LYS A 667 12.29 32.84 -22.07
C LYS A 667 13.76 32.63 -22.46
N THR A 668 14.21 33.33 -23.50
CA THR A 668 15.64 33.52 -23.74
C THR A 668 16.29 34.25 -22.56
N GLU A 669 17.16 33.55 -21.83
CA GLU A 669 18.05 34.15 -20.84
C GLU A 669 19.24 34.76 -21.58
N TYR A 670 19.68 35.95 -21.15
CA TYR A 670 20.91 36.56 -21.64
C TYR A 670 21.94 36.57 -20.52
N ILE A 671 23.10 35.96 -20.77
CA ILE A 671 24.19 35.87 -19.80
C ILE A 671 25.37 36.66 -20.36
N ASP A 672 25.78 37.69 -19.62
CA ASP A 672 26.97 38.48 -19.90
C ASP A 672 28.23 37.81 -19.29
N ASP A 673 29.41 38.36 -19.59
CA ASP A 673 30.71 37.88 -19.07
C ASP A 673 31.13 36.42 -19.41
N PHE A 674 30.40 35.73 -20.29
CA PHE A 674 30.66 34.34 -20.67
C PHE A 674 31.89 34.19 -21.59
N LYS A 675 32.77 33.24 -21.29
CA LYS A 675 33.98 32.94 -22.08
C LYS A 675 33.68 31.91 -23.17
N CYS A 676 33.17 32.37 -24.31
CA CYS A 676 32.82 31.48 -25.43
C CYS A 676 34.07 30.81 -26.04
N ASP A 677 34.07 29.49 -26.19
CA ASP A 677 35.23 28.71 -26.61
C ASP A 677 35.70 28.99 -28.03
N ARG A 678 34.79 29.13 -29.01
CA ARG A 678 35.17 29.62 -30.36
C ARG A 678 35.82 31.00 -30.32
N CYS A 679 35.39 31.89 -29.42
CA CYS A 679 36.03 33.20 -29.22
C CYS A 679 37.38 33.10 -28.47
N ARG A 680 37.53 32.13 -27.56
CA ARG A 680 38.77 31.83 -26.83
C ARG A 680 39.83 31.25 -27.76
N LEU A 681 39.44 30.33 -28.65
CA LEU A 681 40.29 29.78 -29.71
C LEU A 681 40.64 30.85 -30.75
N GLN A 682 39.70 31.70 -31.18
CA GLN A 682 40.03 32.83 -32.08
C GLN A 682 41.04 33.78 -31.42
N HIS A 683 40.85 34.16 -30.16
CA HIS A 683 41.82 34.99 -29.44
C HIS A 683 43.20 34.31 -29.31
N ALA A 684 43.23 32.99 -29.09
CA ALA A 684 44.47 32.22 -29.10
C ALA A 684 45.15 32.23 -30.47
N LEU A 685 44.39 32.07 -31.56
CA LEU A 685 44.87 32.16 -32.94
C LEU A 685 45.44 33.55 -33.24
N ASP A 686 44.73 34.62 -32.87
CA ASP A 686 45.16 36.01 -33.06
C ASP A 686 46.47 36.28 -32.29
N THR A 687 46.56 35.81 -31.04
CA THR A 687 47.75 35.94 -30.18
C THR A 687 48.95 35.19 -30.78
N LYS A 688 48.79 33.90 -31.11
CA LYS A 688 49.86 33.07 -31.67
C LYS A 688 50.32 33.56 -33.04
N THR A 689 49.41 34.07 -33.87
CA THR A 689 49.73 34.70 -35.16
C THR A 689 50.54 35.98 -34.97
N HIS A 690 50.18 36.82 -34.00
CA HIS A 690 50.99 37.99 -33.65
C HIS A 690 52.38 37.60 -33.14
N ASP A 691 52.48 36.59 -32.27
CA ASP A 691 53.76 36.12 -31.75
C ASP A 691 54.63 35.49 -32.85
N LEU A 692 54.03 34.81 -33.84
CA LEU A 692 54.73 34.32 -35.04
C LEU A 692 55.37 35.44 -35.86
N THR A 693 54.76 36.64 -35.92
CA THR A 693 55.40 37.80 -36.57
C THR A 693 56.61 38.34 -35.79
N ARG A 694 56.71 38.03 -34.49
CA ARG A 694 57.77 38.54 -33.58
C ARG A 694 58.84 37.49 -33.26
N ALA A 695 58.55 36.20 -33.47
CA ALA A 695 59.44 35.07 -33.29
C ALA A 695 60.78 35.27 -34.03
N ARG A 696 61.89 35.09 -33.30
CA ARG A 696 63.26 35.36 -33.81
C ARG A 696 64.04 34.09 -34.11
N SER A 697 63.59 32.93 -33.61
CA SER A 697 64.23 31.64 -33.89
C SER A 697 63.38 30.78 -34.81
N GLY A 698 64.01 29.95 -35.64
CA GLY A 698 63.31 29.08 -36.61
C GLY A 698 62.53 27.92 -35.98
N GLU A 699 62.82 27.58 -34.73
CA GLU A 699 62.23 26.44 -34.01
C GLU A 699 60.95 26.86 -33.25
N GLU A 700 61.01 28.01 -32.56
CA GLU A 700 59.85 28.78 -32.08
C GLU A 700 58.83 29.02 -33.20
N ARG A 701 59.31 29.44 -34.38
CA ARG A 701 58.47 29.74 -35.55
C ARG A 701 57.67 28.51 -36.03
N LYS A 702 58.35 27.37 -36.22
CA LYS A 702 57.72 26.08 -36.57
C LYS A 702 56.72 25.61 -35.51
N THR A 703 57.05 25.80 -34.23
CA THR A 703 56.17 25.40 -33.12
C THR A 703 54.87 26.20 -33.14
N LEU A 704 54.97 27.52 -33.34
CA LEU A 704 53.82 28.42 -33.47
C LEU A 704 52.99 28.12 -34.73
N GLU A 705 53.62 27.78 -35.86
CA GLU A 705 52.93 27.36 -37.10
C GLU A 705 52.06 26.11 -36.86
N VAL A 706 52.59 25.09 -36.17
CA VAL A 706 51.84 23.86 -35.82
C VAL A 706 50.74 24.11 -34.78
N GLU A 707 50.97 24.98 -33.78
CA GLU A 707 49.92 25.38 -32.85
C GLU A 707 48.78 26.14 -33.55
N ILE A 708 49.12 27.04 -34.48
CA ILE A 708 48.16 27.81 -35.30
C ILE A 708 47.28 26.88 -36.14
N GLU A 709 47.88 25.90 -36.83
CA GLU A 709 47.14 24.91 -37.63
C GLU A 709 46.17 24.08 -36.77
N ARG A 710 46.61 23.62 -35.59
CA ARG A 710 45.75 22.90 -34.63
C ARG A 710 44.59 23.74 -34.13
N ILE A 711 44.83 25.03 -33.82
CA ILE A 711 43.76 25.95 -33.39
C ILE A 711 42.76 26.20 -34.53
N GLN A 712 43.23 26.42 -35.76
CA GLN A 712 42.37 26.60 -36.94
C GLN A 712 41.51 25.35 -37.19
N THR A 713 42.11 24.16 -37.09
CA THR A 713 41.40 22.87 -37.19
C THR A 713 40.30 22.78 -36.13
N ALA A 714 40.61 23.04 -34.86
CA ALA A 714 39.62 23.01 -33.77
C ALA A 714 38.48 24.03 -33.93
N ILE A 715 38.77 25.24 -34.42
CA ILE A 715 37.74 26.26 -34.73
C ILE A 715 36.75 25.79 -35.82
N SER A 716 37.19 24.88 -36.71
CA SER A 716 36.38 24.37 -37.82
C SER A 716 35.66 23.04 -37.52
N THR A 717 36.19 22.21 -36.62
CA THR A 717 35.72 20.82 -36.39
C THR A 717 34.89 20.69 -35.11
N ASP A 718 35.46 21.00 -33.95
CA ASP A 718 34.75 21.02 -32.66
C ASP A 718 35.35 22.06 -31.70
N PRO A 719 34.83 23.31 -31.71
CA PRO A 719 35.30 24.38 -30.83
C PRO A 719 35.11 24.14 -29.33
N GLU A 720 34.38 23.09 -28.93
CA GLU A 720 34.19 22.71 -27.52
C GLU A 720 35.26 21.70 -27.04
N GLY A 721 36.01 21.09 -27.95
CA GLY A 721 37.01 20.07 -27.65
C GLY A 721 38.29 20.63 -27.00
N SER A 722 39.01 19.77 -26.27
CA SER A 722 40.36 20.05 -25.80
C SER A 722 41.37 19.94 -26.93
N VAL A 723 42.09 21.02 -27.24
CA VAL A 723 43.12 21.03 -28.30
C VAL A 723 44.44 20.49 -27.76
N GLU A 724 44.79 19.25 -28.14
CA GLU A 724 45.99 18.58 -27.63
C GLU A 724 47.30 19.19 -28.17
N GLY A 725 48.30 19.31 -27.28
CA GLY A 725 49.62 19.82 -27.63
C GLY A 725 49.66 21.30 -28.01
N VAL A 726 48.71 22.12 -27.55
CA VAL A 726 48.67 23.57 -27.77
C VAL A 726 48.63 24.33 -26.44
N SER A 727 49.55 25.25 -26.23
CA SER A 727 49.61 26.14 -25.08
C SER A 727 48.72 27.37 -25.29
N LEU A 728 47.46 27.29 -24.85
CA LEU A 728 46.50 28.40 -24.93
C LEU A 728 46.85 29.56 -23.97
N PRO A 729 46.55 30.82 -24.33
CA PRO A 729 46.70 31.96 -23.43
C PRO A 729 45.86 31.85 -22.15
N ALA A 730 46.30 32.53 -21.08
CA ALA A 730 45.65 32.52 -19.78
C ALA A 730 44.16 32.86 -19.85
N SER A 731 43.31 32.05 -19.20
CA SER A 731 41.84 32.16 -19.27
C SER A 731 41.30 33.54 -18.85
N GLU A 732 42.02 34.28 -18.02
CA GLU A 732 41.66 35.63 -17.58
C GLU A 732 41.71 36.67 -18.71
N LEU A 733 42.58 36.45 -19.70
CA LEU A 733 42.72 37.30 -20.90
C LEU A 733 41.71 36.93 -22.00
N ALA A 734 40.98 35.81 -21.86
CA ALA A 734 40.03 35.37 -22.87
C ALA A 734 38.84 36.34 -23.01
N PRO A 735 38.39 36.67 -24.23
CA PRO A 735 37.36 37.69 -24.44
C PRO A 735 36.01 37.26 -23.88
N LYS A 736 35.56 37.99 -22.86
CA LYS A 736 34.20 37.92 -22.31
C LYS A 736 33.17 38.33 -23.37
N ARG A 737 32.10 37.55 -23.55
CA ARG A 737 31.03 37.75 -24.53
C ARG A 737 29.65 37.55 -23.91
N LYS A 738 28.64 38.14 -24.53
CA LYS A 738 27.23 37.86 -24.24
C LYS A 738 26.78 36.58 -24.94
N ILE A 739 26.04 35.73 -24.25
CA ILE A 739 25.35 34.56 -24.82
C ILE A 739 23.84 34.68 -24.64
N ALA A 740 23.09 34.04 -25.53
CA ALA A 740 21.66 33.82 -25.41
C ALA A 740 21.41 32.33 -25.16
N ARG A 741 20.70 32.01 -24.08
CA ARG A 741 20.32 30.66 -23.69
C ARG A 741 18.82 30.48 -23.88
N HIS A 742 18.44 29.52 -24.71
CA HIS A 742 17.05 29.19 -25.03
C HIS A 742 16.70 27.86 -24.37
N MET A 743 15.55 27.79 -23.69
CA MET A 743 15.03 26.53 -23.14
C MET A 743 13.74 26.13 -23.83
N ARG A 744 13.60 24.84 -24.18
CA ARG A 744 12.39 24.27 -24.77
C ARG A 744 12.10 22.88 -24.22
N ILE A 745 10.82 22.51 -24.10
CA ILE A 745 10.43 21.11 -23.82
C ILE A 745 10.54 20.33 -25.14
N VAL A 746 11.35 19.27 -25.16
CA VAL A 746 11.55 18.39 -26.33
C VAL A 746 10.82 17.05 -26.18
N ALA A 747 10.83 16.46 -24.98
CA ALA A 747 9.97 15.33 -24.65
C ALA A 747 8.84 15.80 -23.71
N PHE A 748 7.61 15.52 -24.11
CA PHE A 748 6.40 15.96 -23.43
C PHE A 748 5.76 14.78 -22.68
N PRO A 749 5.63 14.86 -21.33
CA PRO A 749 5.14 13.75 -20.52
C PRO A 749 3.66 13.46 -20.77
N LYS A 750 3.18 12.26 -20.39
CA LYS A 750 1.74 11.94 -20.38
C LYS A 750 1.00 12.69 -19.29
N ILE A 751 1.68 13.01 -18.18
CA ILE A 751 1.18 13.80 -17.06
C ILE A 751 2.18 14.91 -16.77
N ILE A 752 1.74 16.16 -16.85
CA ILE A 752 2.55 17.31 -16.45
C ILE A 752 2.12 17.79 -15.05
N ALA A 753 2.99 17.52 -14.07
CA ALA A 753 2.92 18.12 -12.75
C ALA A 753 3.60 19.49 -12.76
N ILE A 754 2.93 20.51 -12.24
CA ILE A 754 3.39 21.90 -12.23
C ILE A 754 3.29 22.46 -10.81
N HIS A 755 4.42 22.84 -10.23
CA HIS A 755 4.49 23.61 -8.99
C HIS A 755 4.55 25.11 -9.31
N LEU A 756 3.81 25.91 -8.55
CA LEU A 756 3.83 27.37 -8.60
C LEU A 756 4.64 27.92 -7.43
N SER A 757 5.92 28.19 -7.66
CA SER A 757 6.80 28.81 -6.68
C SER A 757 6.30 30.21 -6.34
N ARG A 758 5.93 30.39 -5.07
CA ARG A 758 5.40 31.63 -4.49
C ARG A 758 6.28 32.19 -3.37
N SER A 759 7.44 31.60 -3.12
CA SER A 759 8.35 32.06 -2.06
C SER A 759 9.02 33.37 -2.43
N ILE A 760 8.94 34.36 -1.55
CA ILE A 760 9.67 35.62 -1.64
C ILE A 760 10.57 35.71 -0.41
N PHE A 761 11.87 35.77 -0.62
CA PHE A 761 12.86 35.99 0.42
C PHE A 761 13.39 37.41 0.31
N ASP A 762 13.18 38.20 1.36
CA ASP A 762 13.82 39.49 1.60
C ASP A 762 14.81 39.35 2.77
N GLN A 763 15.76 40.25 2.90
CA GLN A 763 16.89 40.15 3.85
C GLN A 763 16.48 40.04 5.33
N SER A 764 15.22 40.38 5.65
CA SER A 764 14.65 40.31 7.00
C SER A 764 13.35 39.49 7.11
N SER A 765 12.78 39.00 6.00
CA SER A 765 11.50 38.28 6.04
C SER A 765 11.28 37.31 4.87
N SER A 766 10.56 36.22 5.15
CA SER A 766 10.03 35.33 4.11
C SER A 766 8.52 35.53 3.99
N SER A 767 8.04 35.71 2.76
CA SER A 767 6.64 35.98 2.46
C SER A 767 6.14 35.18 1.25
N LYS A 768 4.81 35.13 1.06
CA LYS A 768 4.14 34.30 0.06
C LYS A 768 3.48 35.19 -1.00
N ASN A 769 3.88 35.00 -2.26
CA ASN A 769 3.36 35.74 -3.40
C ASN A 769 1.86 35.48 -3.59
N ALA A 770 1.05 36.49 -3.22
CA ALA A 770 -0.41 36.48 -3.27
C ALA A 770 -0.99 36.74 -4.68
N ALA A 771 -0.16 36.80 -5.73
CA ALA A 771 -0.57 36.94 -7.12
C ALA A 771 -1.67 35.94 -7.50
N LYS A 772 -2.75 36.42 -8.15
CA LYS A 772 -3.74 35.54 -8.78
C LYS A 772 -3.12 34.90 -10.02
N VAL A 773 -2.91 33.58 -10.01
CA VAL A 773 -2.51 32.82 -11.21
C VAL A 773 -3.76 32.25 -11.85
N SER A 774 -4.13 32.76 -13.03
CA SER A 774 -5.22 32.19 -13.83
C SER A 774 -4.72 31.01 -14.65
N PHE A 775 -5.32 29.83 -14.48
CA PHE A 775 -4.96 28.59 -15.17
C PHE A 775 -6.17 28.07 -15.96
N PRO A 776 -5.98 27.57 -17.21
CA PRO A 776 -7.07 27.07 -18.02
C PRO A 776 -7.44 25.62 -17.66
N GLU A 777 -8.63 25.17 -18.05
CA GLU A 777 -9.00 23.75 -17.94
C GLU A 777 -8.28 22.87 -18.98
N ARG A 778 -8.09 23.39 -20.21
CA ARG A 778 -7.28 22.78 -21.26
C ARG A 778 -6.08 23.68 -21.53
N LEU A 779 -4.88 23.15 -21.27
CA LEU A 779 -3.60 23.84 -21.42
C LEU A 779 -2.95 23.41 -22.74
N PRO A 780 -2.76 24.31 -23.72
CA PRO A 780 -1.92 24.04 -24.88
C PRO A 780 -0.43 24.21 -24.51
N LEU A 781 0.42 23.29 -24.97
CA LEU A 781 1.87 23.36 -24.86
C LEU A 781 2.54 22.92 -26.18
N GLY A 782 3.79 23.34 -26.40
CA GLY A 782 4.53 23.07 -27.64
C GLY A 782 4.39 24.17 -28.69
N GLY A 783 5.02 23.97 -29.85
CA GLY A 783 5.03 24.95 -30.94
C GLY A 783 3.70 24.99 -31.71
N ILE A 784 3.48 26.04 -32.50
CA ILE A 784 2.22 26.26 -33.26
C ILE A 784 1.87 25.06 -34.15
N LEU A 785 2.87 24.41 -34.76
CA LEU A 785 2.71 23.25 -35.65
C LEU A 785 2.65 21.89 -34.92
N SER A 786 2.93 21.86 -33.61
CA SER A 786 3.10 20.63 -32.81
C SER A 786 2.44 20.74 -31.42
N GLN A 787 1.33 21.48 -31.37
CA GLN A 787 0.66 21.85 -30.13
C GLN A 787 -0.04 20.63 -29.48
N LYS A 788 0.44 20.24 -28.31
CA LYS A 788 -0.17 19.21 -27.45
C LYS A 788 -1.18 19.83 -26.50
N TRP A 789 -2.32 19.18 -26.33
CA TRP A 789 -3.40 19.62 -25.45
C TRP A 789 -3.43 18.78 -24.16
N TYR A 790 -3.47 19.45 -23.02
CA TYR A 790 -3.46 18.83 -21.70
C TYR A 790 -4.73 19.20 -20.92
N ARG A 791 -5.42 18.23 -20.32
CA ARG A 791 -6.65 18.44 -19.53
C ARG A 791 -6.36 18.42 -18.04
N LEU A 792 -6.85 19.43 -17.31
CA LEU A 792 -6.68 19.52 -15.86
C LEU A 792 -7.46 18.40 -15.15
N LEU A 793 -6.77 17.51 -14.44
CA LEU A 793 -7.39 16.42 -13.68
C LEU A 793 -7.30 16.61 -12.16
N ALA A 794 -6.26 17.26 -11.66
CA ALA A 794 -6.16 17.60 -10.24
C ALA A 794 -5.41 18.91 -9.96
N ILE A 795 -5.67 19.52 -8.80
CA ILE A 795 -4.84 20.58 -8.22
C ILE A 795 -4.65 20.34 -6.72
N VAL A 796 -3.58 20.90 -6.16
CA VAL A 796 -3.43 21.12 -4.71
C VAL A 796 -3.39 22.61 -4.45
N SER A 797 -4.15 23.07 -3.45
CA SER A 797 -4.12 24.45 -2.97
C SER A 797 -3.59 24.53 -1.53
N HIS A 798 -2.82 25.59 -1.24
CA HIS A 798 -2.19 25.83 0.06
C HIS A 798 -2.71 27.14 0.68
N LYS A 799 -3.52 27.00 1.73
CA LYS A 799 -4.14 28.10 2.50
C LYS A 799 -3.34 28.43 3.74
N GLY A 800 -2.64 29.56 3.75
CA GLY A 800 -1.80 29.96 4.87
C GLY A 800 -0.65 30.87 4.46
N SER A 801 0.28 31.09 5.39
CA SER A 801 1.50 31.87 5.23
C SER A 801 2.54 31.12 4.36
N HIS A 802 3.80 31.57 4.38
CA HIS A 802 4.92 30.81 3.83
C HIS A 802 5.26 29.59 4.71
N ASN A 803 5.23 29.74 6.04
CA ASN A 803 5.76 28.75 6.99
C ASN A 803 4.67 27.90 7.67
N SER A 804 3.39 28.19 7.42
CA SER A 804 2.27 27.52 8.09
C SER A 804 0.97 27.63 7.28
N GLY A 805 0.31 26.50 7.03
CA GLY A 805 -0.98 26.50 6.35
C GLY A 805 -1.60 25.11 6.23
N HIS A 806 -2.75 25.07 5.56
CA HIS A 806 -3.50 23.85 5.30
C HIS A 806 -3.55 23.56 3.80
N TYR A 807 -3.37 22.29 3.44
CA TYR A 807 -3.44 21.83 2.06
C TYR A 807 -4.79 21.17 1.77
N GLU A 808 -5.41 21.56 0.65
CA GLU A 808 -6.61 20.91 0.11
C GLU A 808 -6.30 20.37 -1.28
N SER A 809 -6.84 19.19 -1.59
CA SER A 809 -6.78 18.60 -2.93
C SER A 809 -8.09 18.83 -3.67
N PHE A 810 -8.02 19.00 -4.98
CA PHE A 810 -9.17 18.87 -5.85
C PHE A 810 -8.85 17.85 -6.94
N ARG A 811 -9.69 16.83 -7.12
CA ARG A 811 -9.51 15.80 -8.16
C ARG A 811 -10.79 15.58 -8.97
N ARG A 812 -10.68 15.46 -10.29
CA ARG A 812 -11.81 15.14 -11.17
C ARG A 812 -12.16 13.66 -11.02
N ASN A 813 -13.43 13.31 -11.23
CA ASN A 813 -13.92 11.93 -11.23
C ASN A 813 -13.51 11.17 -12.53
N HIS A 814 -12.23 11.21 -12.88
CA HIS A 814 -11.71 10.68 -14.15
C HIS A 814 -11.34 9.20 -14.05
N LEU A 815 -12.34 8.37 -13.72
CA LEU A 815 -12.19 6.92 -13.83
C LEU A 815 -12.20 6.54 -15.32
N TYR A 816 -11.07 6.06 -15.82
CA TYR A 816 -11.02 5.30 -17.06
C TYR A 816 -12.04 4.16 -16.97
N ALA A 817 -12.80 3.94 -18.03
CA ALA A 817 -13.60 2.73 -18.16
C ALA A 817 -12.67 1.50 -18.03
N PRO A 818 -13.12 0.38 -17.44
CA PRO A 818 -12.36 -0.85 -17.53
C PRO A 818 -12.11 -1.13 -19.02
N PHE A 819 -10.88 -1.54 -19.37
CA PHE A 819 -10.57 -1.91 -20.75
C PHE A 819 -11.54 -3.02 -21.16
N SER A 820 -12.43 -2.73 -22.12
CA SER A 820 -13.22 -3.77 -22.78
C SER A 820 -12.23 -4.73 -23.42
N THR A 821 -12.06 -5.92 -22.84
CA THR A 821 -11.31 -7.00 -23.46
C THR A 821 -12.00 -7.35 -24.77
N PRO A 822 -11.37 -7.09 -25.95
CA PRO A 822 -11.97 -7.47 -27.21
C PRO A 822 -11.89 -8.99 -27.31
N ASP A 823 -13.01 -9.65 -27.04
CA ASP A 823 -13.17 -11.10 -26.98
C ASP A 823 -12.28 -11.81 -25.94
N ALA A 824 -12.80 -11.89 -24.71
CA ALA A 824 -12.19 -12.64 -23.60
C ALA A 824 -12.10 -14.17 -23.83
N PHE A 825 -12.72 -14.72 -24.88
CA PHE A 825 -12.59 -16.13 -25.26
C PHE A 825 -11.50 -16.35 -26.32
N SER A 826 -11.14 -15.34 -27.10
CA SER A 826 -10.07 -15.41 -28.12
C SER A 826 -8.70 -15.69 -27.50
N SER A 827 -8.33 -14.97 -26.42
CA SER A 827 -7.09 -15.24 -25.68
C SER A 827 -7.07 -16.62 -25.01
N TYR A 828 -8.23 -17.17 -24.67
CA TYR A 828 -8.37 -18.53 -24.13
C TYR A 828 -8.26 -19.63 -25.20
N ALA A 829 -8.38 -19.27 -26.49
CA ALA A 829 -8.16 -20.19 -27.61
C ALA A 829 -6.67 -20.30 -28.00
N GLN A 830 -5.90 -19.21 -27.86
CA GLN A 830 -4.48 -19.14 -28.23
C GLN A 830 -3.54 -19.82 -27.24
N SER A 831 -3.97 -20.08 -26.00
CA SER A 831 -3.16 -20.76 -24.97
C SER A 831 -2.95 -22.27 -25.21
N ARG A 832 -3.56 -22.85 -26.26
CA ARG A 832 -3.26 -24.21 -26.73
C ARG A 832 -1.99 -24.26 -27.59
N ALA A 833 -0.85 -23.94 -26.97
CA ALA A 833 0.40 -24.54 -27.40
C ALA A 833 0.31 -26.06 -27.24
N THR A 834 0.77 -26.83 -28.23
CA THR A 834 0.84 -28.29 -28.14
C THR A 834 1.92 -28.69 -27.15
N SER A 835 1.59 -29.55 -26.18
CA SER A 835 2.58 -30.14 -25.29
C SER A 835 3.55 -31.02 -26.09
N GLU A 836 4.85 -30.87 -25.83
CA GLU A 836 5.90 -31.64 -26.50
C GLU A 836 6.05 -33.09 -25.99
N ASN A 837 5.25 -33.49 -24.98
CA ASN A 837 5.21 -34.86 -24.46
C ASN A 837 3.96 -35.61 -24.97
N PRO A 838 4.08 -36.50 -25.98
CA PRO A 838 2.98 -37.35 -26.43
C PRO A 838 2.74 -38.52 -25.46
N SER A 839 1.64 -38.48 -24.69
CA SER A 839 1.26 -39.58 -23.81
C SER A 839 0.77 -40.81 -24.58
N GLU A 840 1.43 -41.96 -24.41
CA GLU A 840 0.97 -43.25 -24.93
C GLU A 840 -0.23 -43.82 -24.14
N ALA A 841 -1.42 -43.23 -24.32
CA ALA A 841 -2.67 -43.77 -23.81
C ALA A 841 -3.86 -43.41 -24.73
N PRO A 842 -4.51 -44.38 -25.42
CA PRO A 842 -5.63 -44.09 -26.31
C PRO A 842 -6.94 -43.89 -25.52
N SER A 843 -7.30 -42.62 -25.26
CA SER A 843 -8.58 -42.26 -24.63
C SER A 843 -9.80 -42.75 -25.45
N PRO A 844 -10.90 -43.22 -24.82
CA PRO A 844 -12.00 -43.87 -25.53
C PRO A 844 -12.80 -42.94 -26.45
N ARG A 845 -13.07 -43.38 -27.68
CA ARG A 845 -13.98 -42.69 -28.61
C ARG A 845 -15.42 -43.16 -28.42
N LEU A 846 -16.28 -42.32 -27.86
CA LEU A 846 -17.74 -42.51 -27.92
C LEU A 846 -18.26 -42.05 -29.29
N GLY A 847 -18.58 -43.00 -30.17
CA GLY A 847 -19.17 -42.72 -31.47
C GLY A 847 -20.67 -42.43 -31.36
N ALA A 848 -21.13 -41.31 -31.93
CA ALA A 848 -22.55 -41.00 -32.04
C ALA A 848 -23.23 -41.97 -33.02
N ARG A 849 -24.41 -42.50 -32.65
CA ARG A 849 -25.20 -43.38 -33.51
C ARG A 849 -26.69 -43.05 -33.42
N GLN A 850 -27.23 -42.46 -34.50
CA GLN A 850 -28.66 -42.31 -34.69
C GLN A 850 -29.26 -43.60 -35.26
N SER A 851 -30.41 -44.04 -34.75
CA SER A 851 -31.45 -44.70 -35.57
C SER A 851 -32.74 -44.94 -34.77
N SER A 852 -33.86 -44.81 -35.45
CA SER A 852 -35.23 -45.12 -35.03
C SER A 852 -35.48 -46.59 -34.65
N GLY A 853 -36.49 -46.85 -33.81
CA GLY A 853 -37.05 -48.19 -33.56
C GLY A 853 -38.14 -48.19 -32.47
N GLN A 854 -39.27 -48.85 -32.70
CA GLN A 854 -40.40 -48.96 -31.74
C GLN A 854 -40.39 -50.29 -30.94
N PRO A 855 -41.26 -50.49 -29.91
CA PRO A 855 -40.99 -51.37 -28.77
C PRO A 855 -41.64 -52.77 -28.83
N PRO A 856 -41.45 -53.58 -27.77
CA PRO A 856 -42.56 -54.35 -27.19
C PRO A 856 -42.73 -54.12 -25.66
N SER A 857 -43.59 -54.90 -25.01
CA SER A 857 -44.28 -54.60 -23.74
C SER A 857 -44.16 -55.68 -22.63
N HIS A 858 -44.79 -55.43 -21.46
CA HIS A 858 -45.03 -56.34 -20.30
C HIS A 858 -43.86 -56.52 -19.28
N SER A 859 -44.07 -56.72 -17.96
CA SER A 859 -45.27 -56.50 -17.09
C SER A 859 -45.02 -56.65 -15.57
N SER A 860 -45.62 -55.75 -14.77
CA SER A 860 -46.25 -55.97 -13.43
C SER A 860 -45.42 -56.27 -12.14
N GLN A 861 -46.07 -55.97 -11.00
CA GLN A 861 -45.74 -56.26 -9.58
C GLN A 861 -44.65 -55.38 -8.91
N SER A 862 -44.77 -54.94 -7.64
CA SER A 862 -45.95 -54.80 -6.75
C SER A 862 -45.62 -53.93 -5.50
N SER A 863 -46.53 -53.04 -5.10
CA SER A 863 -46.48 -52.32 -3.80
C SER A 863 -47.30 -53.06 -2.72
N PRO A 864 -47.17 -52.74 -1.40
CA PRO A 864 -47.97 -51.62 -0.86
C PRO A 864 -47.31 -50.82 0.29
N ALA A 865 -47.92 -49.68 0.61
CA ALA A 865 -47.76 -48.97 1.89
C ALA A 865 -49.16 -48.73 2.52
N PRO A 866 -49.30 -48.67 3.85
CA PRO A 866 -50.52 -48.23 4.52
C PRO A 866 -50.57 -46.70 4.68
N SER A 867 -51.78 -46.14 4.85
CA SER A 867 -52.07 -44.71 4.81
C SER A 867 -53.14 -44.32 5.84
N ARG A 868 -53.33 -43.01 6.10
CA ARG A 868 -54.64 -42.28 6.28
C ARG A 868 -54.48 -40.91 6.97
N SER A 869 -55.37 -39.91 6.82
CA SER A 869 -56.27 -39.48 5.71
C SER A 869 -57.03 -38.17 6.06
N THR A 870 -57.69 -37.56 5.07
CA THR A 870 -58.97 -36.77 5.15
C THR A 870 -59.06 -35.46 5.98
N SER A 871 -59.83 -34.41 5.60
CA SER A 871 -60.37 -33.99 4.28
C SER A 871 -61.10 -32.62 4.30
N SER A 872 -60.84 -31.79 3.27
CA SER A 872 -61.80 -31.03 2.44
C SER A 872 -62.75 -29.90 2.96
N LYS A 873 -62.64 -28.75 2.27
CA LYS A 873 -63.71 -28.01 1.51
C LYS A 873 -64.63 -26.91 2.13
N ASP A 874 -64.71 -25.81 1.36
CA ASP A 874 -65.88 -25.02 0.91
C ASP A 874 -66.69 -24.03 1.81
N SER A 875 -66.21 -22.76 1.84
CA SER A 875 -66.95 -21.56 1.32
C SER A 875 -67.89 -20.67 2.18
N ARG A 876 -67.96 -19.38 1.76
CA ARG A 876 -69.02 -18.32 1.90
C ARG A 876 -69.32 -17.59 3.23
N LEU A 877 -68.92 -16.30 3.24
CA LEU A 877 -69.72 -15.06 3.53
C LEU A 877 -70.67 -14.95 4.76
N SER A 878 -70.45 -13.92 5.59
CA SER A 878 -71.37 -12.77 5.88
C SER A 878 -71.32 -12.23 7.33
N PHE A 879 -71.90 -11.05 7.55
CA PHE A 879 -71.73 -10.16 8.73
C PHE A 879 -72.65 -10.49 9.93
N GLN A 880 -72.19 -10.18 11.16
CA GLN A 880 -72.85 -9.34 12.20
C GLN A 880 -72.17 -9.54 13.60
N SER A 881 -72.43 -8.76 14.66
CA SER A 881 -72.12 -7.33 14.90
C SER A 881 -72.70 -6.86 16.26
N ASN A 882 -71.91 -6.24 17.16
CA ASN A 882 -72.35 -5.26 18.20
C ASN A 882 -71.13 -4.69 18.97
N ARG A 883 -70.88 -3.37 18.99
CA ARG A 883 -71.22 -2.33 20.03
C ARG A 883 -70.35 -2.40 21.29
N SER A 884 -69.93 -1.29 21.94
CA SER A 884 -70.46 0.11 22.03
C SER A 884 -69.36 1.19 21.87
N ARG A 885 -69.59 2.35 21.20
CA ARG A 885 -69.97 3.73 21.72
C ARG A 885 -69.08 4.28 22.86
N SER A 886 -68.72 5.57 22.95
CA SER A 886 -69.21 6.88 22.39
C SER A 886 -68.05 7.77 21.82
N LEU A 887 -68.18 8.71 20.85
CA LEU A 887 -68.97 9.97 20.73
C LEU A 887 -68.58 11.03 21.80
N THR A 888 -68.41 12.36 21.58
CA THR A 888 -68.66 13.32 20.44
C THR A 888 -67.89 14.67 20.70
N SER A 889 -67.86 15.81 19.94
CA SER A 889 -68.43 16.31 18.65
C SER A 889 -67.79 17.67 18.19
N LYS A 890 -67.28 17.78 16.94
CA LYS A 890 -67.21 19.00 16.05
C LYS A 890 -66.41 20.26 16.50
N GLN A 891 -66.33 21.39 15.76
CA GLN A 891 -65.95 21.74 14.35
C GLN A 891 -66.24 23.26 14.09
N ASN A 892 -65.48 23.92 13.19
CA ASN A 892 -65.81 25.13 12.37
C ASN A 892 -65.61 26.61 12.86
N LEU A 893 -64.86 27.35 12.00
CA LEU A 893 -65.03 28.73 11.46
C LEU A 893 -64.55 30.01 12.22
N SER A 894 -64.20 31.01 11.40
CA SER A 894 -63.65 32.38 11.66
C SER A 894 -64.70 33.47 11.29
N PRO A 895 -64.44 34.81 11.14
CA PRO A 895 -63.22 35.65 11.30
C PRO A 895 -63.45 37.05 12.00
N VAL A 896 -62.53 38.03 11.78
CA VAL A 896 -62.67 39.54 11.80
C VAL A 896 -61.92 40.36 12.90
N SER A 897 -60.92 41.14 12.43
CA SER A 897 -60.37 42.49 12.79
C SER A 897 -60.13 43.04 14.22
N ASP A 898 -58.89 43.53 14.46
CA ASP A 898 -58.41 44.93 14.75
C ASP A 898 -59.34 46.00 15.40
N PRO A 899 -58.86 47.06 16.13
CA PRO A 899 -57.54 47.75 15.97
C PRO A 899 -56.86 48.37 17.24
N LEU A 900 -55.82 49.22 17.00
CA LEU A 900 -55.31 50.39 17.76
C LEU A 900 -54.02 50.30 18.63
N SER A 901 -53.24 51.39 18.54
CA SER A 901 -52.03 51.77 19.32
C SER A 901 -52.24 53.16 19.97
N PRO A 902 -51.32 53.69 20.82
CA PRO A 902 -50.35 54.67 20.27
C PRO A 902 -48.96 54.81 20.97
N ALA A 903 -47.98 55.38 20.23
CA ALA A 903 -46.97 56.43 20.53
C ALA A 903 -46.26 56.55 21.92
N ASN A 904 -45.00 57.02 22.09
CA ASN A 904 -43.95 57.64 21.23
C ASN A 904 -42.58 57.61 22.01
N ASP A 905 -41.36 58.01 21.59
CA ASP A 905 -40.67 58.55 20.37
C ASP A 905 -39.13 58.24 20.52
N GLY A 906 -38.10 58.73 19.78
CA GLY A 906 -38.05 59.69 18.66
C GLY A 906 -36.68 59.92 17.94
N GLY A 907 -35.50 59.52 18.47
CA GLY A 907 -34.27 59.39 17.63
C GLY A 907 -32.94 59.96 18.16
N ARG A 908 -31.96 60.34 17.31
CA ARG A 908 -31.91 60.33 15.82
C ARG A 908 -30.46 60.44 15.27
N TRP A 909 -30.29 60.24 13.94
CA TRP A 909 -29.10 60.43 13.05
C TRP A 909 -28.26 59.15 12.85
N SER A 910 -27.66 58.82 11.69
CA SER A 910 -27.71 59.26 10.27
C SER A 910 -26.91 58.22 9.42
N LYS A 911 -26.96 58.06 8.09
CA LYS A 911 -27.63 58.72 6.93
C LYS A 911 -27.75 57.69 5.75
N THR A 912 -28.20 58.11 4.56
CA THR A 912 -28.43 57.25 3.36
C THR A 912 -27.82 57.85 2.08
N PHE A 913 -27.59 57.07 1.02
CA PHE A 913 -27.94 57.48 -0.37
C PHE A 913 -28.09 56.29 -1.34
N SER A 914 -28.81 56.50 -2.44
CA SER A 914 -29.28 55.48 -3.42
C SER A 914 -29.10 55.96 -4.87
N ARG A 915 -29.18 55.07 -5.88
CA ARG A 915 -29.52 55.46 -7.27
C ARG A 915 -30.10 54.31 -8.12
N THR A 916 -30.75 54.68 -9.24
CA THR A 916 -31.71 53.85 -10.01
C THR A 916 -31.79 54.26 -11.48
N SER A 917 -32.02 53.28 -12.39
CA SER A 917 -32.82 53.33 -13.65
C SER A 917 -32.75 51.93 -14.31
N LEU A 918 -33.73 51.36 -15.03
CA LEU A 918 -34.86 51.78 -15.90
C LEU A 918 -34.50 52.25 -17.32
N THR A 919 -34.85 51.43 -18.32
CA THR A 919 -35.47 51.83 -19.61
C THR A 919 -36.04 50.61 -20.38
N SER A 920 -37.04 50.86 -21.25
CA SER A 920 -37.62 49.97 -22.28
C SER A 920 -37.07 50.35 -23.68
N ASP A 921 -37.47 49.85 -24.86
CA ASP A 921 -38.77 49.36 -25.35
C ASP A 921 -38.66 48.67 -26.75
N GLN A 922 -39.78 48.15 -27.30
CA GLN A 922 -40.12 47.84 -28.72
C GLN A 922 -39.02 47.27 -29.68
N GLY A 923 -39.19 46.17 -30.41
CA GLY A 923 -40.31 45.22 -30.64
C GLY A 923 -39.76 43.94 -31.32
N THR A 924 -40.25 43.34 -32.42
CA THR A 924 -41.44 43.50 -33.31
C THR A 924 -41.61 42.15 -34.10
N GLN A 925 -42.69 41.92 -34.85
CA GLN A 925 -42.85 40.77 -35.79
C GLN A 925 -43.07 41.22 -37.25
N PRO A 926 -43.02 40.28 -38.23
CA PRO A 926 -44.30 39.77 -38.74
C PRO A 926 -44.37 38.24 -38.90
N THR A 927 -45.58 37.69 -38.73
CA THR A 927 -45.95 36.33 -39.14
C THR A 927 -46.31 36.25 -40.62
N THR A 928 -46.13 35.10 -41.25
CA THR A 928 -46.88 34.70 -42.45
C THR A 928 -47.48 33.32 -42.21
N GLN A 929 -48.79 33.18 -42.45
CA GLN A 929 -49.51 31.91 -42.30
C GLN A 929 -49.63 31.23 -43.67
N THR A 930 -49.42 29.92 -43.70
CA THR A 930 -50.09 29.00 -44.65
C THR A 930 -50.22 27.66 -43.95
N ALA A 931 -51.40 27.07 -44.01
CA ALA A 931 -51.65 25.72 -43.52
C ALA A 931 -51.68 24.77 -44.73
N GLU A 932 -51.14 23.55 -44.58
CA GLU A 932 -52.01 22.39 -44.40
C GLU A 932 -51.23 21.11 -44.04
N THR A 933 -51.99 20.14 -43.54
CA THR A 933 -51.58 18.87 -42.94
C THR A 933 -50.66 17.98 -43.79
N SER A 934 -49.55 17.51 -43.19
CA SER A 934 -48.98 16.18 -43.47
C SER A 934 -48.28 15.59 -42.23
N VAL A 935 -48.11 14.26 -42.23
CA VAL A 935 -47.84 13.43 -41.05
C VAL A 935 -46.49 13.73 -40.37
N ALA A 936 -46.52 14.06 -39.08
CA ALA A 936 -45.32 14.38 -38.30
C ALA A 936 -44.53 13.12 -37.87
N SER A 937 -43.41 12.84 -38.55
CA SER A 937 -42.42 11.81 -38.16
C SER A 937 -40.99 12.39 -38.11
N SER A 938 -40.77 13.39 -37.26
CA SER A 938 -39.49 14.10 -37.17
C SER A 938 -38.45 13.37 -36.30
N PHE A 939 -37.45 12.74 -36.94
CA PHE A 939 -36.22 12.32 -36.29
C PHE A 939 -35.55 13.51 -35.58
N ARG A 940 -35.48 13.49 -34.24
CA ARG A 940 -34.72 14.50 -33.47
C ARG A 940 -33.30 14.01 -33.21
N HIS A 941 -32.31 14.84 -33.54
CA HIS A 941 -30.90 14.53 -33.36
C HIS A 941 -30.57 14.05 -31.94
N ARG A 942 -29.82 12.95 -31.86
CA ARG A 942 -29.31 12.36 -30.63
C ARG A 942 -28.42 13.39 -29.92
N ARG A 943 -28.87 13.95 -28.79
CA ARG A 943 -28.06 14.89 -27.98
C ARG A 943 -26.74 14.22 -27.59
N ARG A 944 -25.61 14.91 -27.80
CA ARG A 944 -24.28 14.45 -27.35
C ARG A 944 -24.32 14.23 -25.83
N ARG A 945 -24.03 13.00 -25.38
CA ARG A 945 -24.00 12.59 -23.97
C ARG A 945 -23.00 13.49 -23.23
N LYS A 946 -23.42 14.21 -22.19
CA LYS A 946 -22.50 15.01 -21.36
C LYS A 946 -21.50 14.06 -20.70
N GLN A 947 -20.20 14.32 -20.85
CA GLN A 947 -19.19 13.63 -20.04
C GLN A 947 -19.39 13.98 -18.56
N ASN A 948 -18.98 13.06 -17.68
CA ASN A 948 -19.22 13.12 -16.24
C ASN A 948 -18.25 14.12 -15.57
N ASP A 949 -18.51 15.41 -15.75
CA ASP A 949 -17.60 16.53 -15.42
C ASP A 949 -17.61 16.92 -13.94
N ARG A 950 -17.44 15.90 -13.10
CA ARG A 950 -17.63 15.95 -11.64
C ARG A 950 -16.30 16.14 -10.92
N TRP A 951 -16.24 17.08 -9.99
CA TRP A 951 -15.05 17.36 -9.20
C TRP A 951 -15.26 17.09 -7.71
N TRP A 952 -14.18 16.62 -7.08
CA TRP A 952 -14.07 16.43 -5.65
C TRP A 952 -13.12 17.46 -5.05
N ARG A 953 -13.55 18.12 -3.98
CA ARG A 953 -12.69 18.88 -3.06
C ARG A 953 -12.47 18.02 -1.82
N ILE A 954 -11.22 17.76 -1.48
CA ILE A 954 -10.81 16.92 -0.35
C ILE A 954 -9.94 17.73 0.60
N SER A 955 -10.35 17.76 1.86
CA SER A 955 -9.57 18.30 2.98
C SER A 955 -9.41 17.17 4.00
N ASP A 956 -8.34 16.39 3.85
CA ASP A 956 -8.11 15.13 4.57
C ASP A 956 -9.32 14.17 4.46
N GLU A 957 -10.09 14.03 5.54
CA GLU A 957 -11.27 13.16 5.64
C GLU A 957 -12.57 13.85 5.19
N LYS A 958 -12.52 15.15 4.88
CA LYS A 958 -13.66 15.97 4.46
C LYS A 958 -13.73 16.04 2.94
N VAL A 959 -14.39 15.06 2.34
CA VAL A 959 -14.73 15.01 0.91
C VAL A 959 -16.02 15.80 0.66
N LYS A 960 -16.03 16.66 -0.37
CA LYS A 960 -17.22 17.37 -0.89
C LYS A 960 -17.19 17.44 -2.41
N GLU A 961 -18.35 17.37 -3.04
CA GLU A 961 -18.50 17.62 -4.47
C GLU A 961 -18.41 19.14 -4.75
N CYS A 962 -17.81 19.50 -5.89
CA CYS A 962 -17.72 20.87 -6.39
C CYS A 962 -17.79 20.90 -7.93
N LYS A 963 -17.86 22.11 -8.50
CA LYS A 963 -17.90 22.36 -9.94
C LYS A 963 -16.52 22.75 -10.46
N THR A 964 -16.29 22.56 -11.76
CA THR A 964 -15.08 23.03 -12.47
C THR A 964 -14.85 24.54 -12.27
N SER A 965 -15.91 25.36 -12.17
CA SER A 965 -15.84 26.79 -11.81
C SER A 965 -15.15 27.05 -10.48
N ASP A 966 -15.39 26.19 -9.50
CA ASP A 966 -14.93 26.37 -8.13
C ASP A 966 -13.43 26.05 -8.06
N VAL A 967 -12.98 25.04 -8.81
CA VAL A 967 -11.57 24.68 -9.00
C VAL A 967 -10.80 25.83 -9.68
N LEU A 968 -11.29 26.32 -10.83
CA LEU A 968 -10.66 27.41 -11.58
C LEU A 968 -10.66 28.75 -10.81
N SER A 969 -11.45 28.89 -9.74
CA SER A 969 -11.46 30.06 -8.87
C SER A 969 -10.30 30.11 -7.87
N MET A 970 -9.57 29.00 -7.65
CA MET A 970 -8.50 28.86 -6.64
C MET A 970 -7.20 29.64 -6.97
N GLN A 971 -7.25 30.68 -7.80
CA GLN A 971 -6.12 31.40 -8.41
C GLN A 971 -5.08 31.96 -7.42
N LYS A 972 -5.50 32.30 -6.19
CA LYS A 972 -4.59 32.75 -5.11
C LYS A 972 -3.90 31.61 -4.37
N GLU A 973 -4.57 30.46 -4.29
CA GLU A 973 -4.25 29.38 -3.36
C GLU A 973 -3.63 28.17 -4.06
N VAL A 974 -3.85 28.04 -5.37
CA VAL A 974 -3.26 27.01 -6.23
C VAL A 974 -1.73 27.00 -6.11
N TYR A 975 -1.21 25.80 -5.87
CA TYR A 975 0.17 25.53 -5.51
C TYR A 975 0.76 24.37 -6.35
N LEU A 976 0.02 23.27 -6.54
CA LEU A 976 0.31 22.26 -7.58
C LEU A 976 -0.86 22.18 -8.58
N LEU A 977 -0.54 21.94 -9.86
CA LEU A 977 -1.49 21.52 -10.89
C LEU A 977 -1.03 20.22 -11.55
N PHE A 978 -1.99 19.37 -11.89
CA PHE A 978 -1.76 18.12 -12.61
C PHE A 978 -2.67 18.09 -13.84
N TYR A 979 -2.07 18.11 -15.03
CA TYR A 979 -2.77 17.90 -16.28
C TYR A 979 -2.33 16.60 -16.94
N GLU A 980 -3.27 15.90 -17.58
CA GLU A 980 -3.02 14.68 -18.36
C GLU A 980 -3.12 15.00 -19.86
N LEU A 981 -2.24 14.44 -20.67
CA LEU A 981 -2.18 14.66 -22.12
C LEU A 981 -3.45 14.09 -22.78
N GLU A 982 -4.19 14.92 -23.51
CA GLU A 982 -5.36 14.46 -24.24
C GLU A 982 -4.91 13.56 -25.40
N ARG A 983 -5.32 12.29 -25.34
CA ARG A 983 -5.14 11.34 -26.44
C ARG A 983 -5.82 11.89 -27.71
N PRO A 984 -5.20 11.79 -28.90
CA PRO A 984 -5.87 12.16 -30.15
C PRO A 984 -7.16 11.34 -30.29
N ASN A 985 -8.27 11.97 -30.65
CA ASN A 985 -9.56 11.30 -30.74
C ASN A 985 -9.50 10.19 -31.79
N THR A 986 -9.61 8.93 -31.36
CA THR A 986 -9.83 7.75 -32.23
C THR A 986 -11.29 7.71 -32.71
N SER A 987 -11.76 8.83 -33.27
CA SER A 987 -13.09 9.03 -33.85
C SER A 987 -12.97 9.94 -35.07
N ALA A 988 -12.25 9.44 -36.06
CA ALA A 988 -12.28 9.84 -37.46
C ALA A 988 -12.75 8.62 -38.26
#